data_AF-A0A1E5AH78-F1
#
_entry.id   AF-A0A1E5AH78-F1
#
_cell.length_a   1.000
_cell.length_b   1.000
_cell.length_c   1.000
_cell.angle_alpha   90.00
_cell.angle_beta   90.00
_cell.angle_gamma   90.00
#
_symmetry.space_group_name_H-M   'P 1'
#
loop_
_entity.id
_entity.type
_entity.pdbx_description
1 polymer ?
#
loop_
_entity_poly.entity_id
_entity_poly.type
_entity_poly.pdbx_seq_one_letter_code
_entity_poly.pdbx_strand_id
1 'polypeptide(L)'
;MSADSDLEVACLNVLAGASEVRSRVLSGLMLGHPSIDKTAYLTKCRVKEHESLVKKVLDRRENGKSDYLPTDVRDIVGLRLLTLYRRDLPKLVSQFLNFVEAGLRDDFSLFAGDELQSAIEEVIIYTTAMEGDPVDSLLIDQFISRGIPAEPENGNGDIPEGLRVKILRKESQYSSIHIILWCRNLISGQHKHRVPMEVQIRTSLEDVWGEIDHGLSYKNESTEDDGPGKSHIETAKEQLKTLKKQLDACGSSADTIAKQMEYATPSKLKATANVSARSVNMGTLVDLPVGDSRKSELVNLTKQVQTSFQEFSNGDFNSGENGASKLADRFAEIGEKLDAMAESVASDGNLNNDQKEFGLYYLHMEAALSFYWAGRVIGATDSEADPAVLADSFFSKSLSIYNKLALDPKYAHDAILAYRIANVLTAQNQNELALVKLREATNELDAHPQPNLKDDHFLRVRIPRQLGVAYWEMAESLRVKAAGLRLDDHFIERRRGLYLDALKVTAPLLNVAVAAANAGLEMGAEESADERLKTANNVLEYALCFLRAGGTMDVLEKFSISKEVLKEFIALIEGEHGLDQLEIPVWGDTLRAAYEELLDDQDKAKAAARATIQLIESNKKTFDALHGERIVTEMLEDAEKTLSN
;
A
#
# COMPACT_ATOMS: atom_id res chain seq x y z
N MET A 1 30.46 -30.64 39.65
CA MET A 1 29.31 -29.72 39.69
C MET A 1 28.06 -30.58 39.72
N SER A 2 27.01 -30.19 40.44
CA SER A 2 25.75 -30.96 40.42
C SER A 2 25.10 -30.83 39.03
N ALA A 3 24.29 -31.80 38.61
CA ALA A 3 23.59 -31.76 37.32
C ALA A 3 22.75 -30.49 37.14
N ASP A 4 22.23 -29.93 38.23
CA ASP A 4 21.48 -28.65 38.25
C ASP A 4 22.39 -27.46 37.91
N SER A 5 23.62 -27.44 38.41
CA SER A 5 24.59 -26.37 38.13
C SER A 5 25.04 -26.38 36.66
N ASP A 6 25.14 -27.56 36.03
CA ASP A 6 25.48 -27.66 34.61
C ASP A 6 24.32 -27.18 33.71
N LEU A 7 23.07 -27.44 34.11
CA LEU A 7 21.88 -26.93 33.41
C LEU A 7 21.78 -25.40 33.51
N GLU A 8 21.99 -24.82 34.69
CA GLU A 8 22.00 -23.36 34.88
C GLU A 8 23.05 -22.68 33.99
N VAL A 9 24.28 -23.20 33.97
CA VAL A 9 25.35 -22.68 33.10
C VAL A 9 24.98 -22.79 31.63
N ALA A 10 24.39 -23.91 31.20
CA ALA A 10 23.92 -24.08 29.82
C ALA A 10 22.81 -23.08 29.46
N CYS A 11 21.86 -22.82 30.36
CA CYS A 11 20.82 -21.81 30.17
C CYS A 11 21.40 -20.39 30.07
N LEU A 12 22.38 -20.03 30.91
CA LEU A 12 23.08 -18.75 30.82
C LEU A 12 23.80 -18.57 29.49
N ASN A 13 24.43 -19.63 28.98
CA ASN A 13 25.10 -19.60 27.69
C ASN A 13 24.12 -19.33 26.54
N VAL A 14 22.92 -19.93 26.55
CA VAL A 14 21.89 -19.69 25.52
C VAL A 14 21.36 -18.25 25.59
N LEU A 15 21.29 -17.66 26.78
CA LEU A 15 20.87 -16.26 26.97
C LEU A 15 21.93 -15.24 26.53
N ALA A 16 23.18 -15.67 26.30
CA ALA A 16 24.26 -14.78 25.92
C ALA A 16 23.93 -14.06 24.59
N GLY A 17 23.88 -12.72 24.65
CA GLY A 17 23.58 -11.85 23.52
C GLY A 17 22.09 -11.62 23.22
N ALA A 18 21.18 -12.24 23.96
CA ALA A 18 19.74 -12.06 23.76
C ALA A 18 19.28 -10.60 23.97
N SER A 19 19.84 -9.90 24.97
CA SER A 19 19.52 -8.48 25.22
C SER A 19 19.96 -7.56 24.09
N GLU A 20 21.10 -7.85 23.45
CA GLU A 20 21.58 -7.08 22.30
C GLU A 20 20.72 -7.33 21.07
N VAL A 21 20.37 -8.59 20.81
CA VAL A 21 19.41 -8.95 19.75
C VAL A 21 18.10 -8.20 19.95
N ARG A 22 17.54 -8.17 21.17
CA ARG A 22 16.35 -7.39 21.49
C ARG A 22 16.51 -5.90 21.13
N SER A 23 17.61 -5.27 21.53
CA SER A 23 17.86 -3.85 21.24
C SER A 23 17.94 -3.56 19.74
N ARG A 24 18.65 -4.42 18.98
CA ARG A 24 18.79 -4.28 17.53
C ARG A 24 17.48 -4.52 16.80
N VAL A 25 16.70 -5.52 17.21
CA VAL A 25 15.36 -5.77 16.66
C VAL A 25 14.48 -4.55 16.87
N LEU A 26 14.37 -4.03 18.09
CA LEU A 26 13.55 -2.84 18.38
C LEU A 26 14.00 -1.62 17.56
N SER A 27 15.30 -1.38 17.46
CA SER A 27 15.84 -0.28 16.65
C SER A 27 15.50 -0.47 15.17
N GLY A 28 15.62 -1.68 14.64
CA GLY A 28 15.28 -2.00 13.26
C GLY A 28 13.80 -1.80 12.92
N LEU A 29 12.89 -2.18 13.83
CA LEU A 29 11.45 -1.98 13.67
C LEU A 29 11.07 -0.49 13.54
N MET A 30 11.87 0.42 14.12
CA MET A 30 11.65 1.87 14.08
C MET A 30 12.20 2.55 12.81
N LEU A 31 13.23 1.97 12.17
CA LEU A 31 14.01 2.63 11.10
C LEU A 31 13.48 2.38 9.67
N GLY A 32 12.47 1.54 9.48
CA GLY A 32 11.86 1.27 8.16
C GLY A 32 10.88 2.35 7.69
N HIS A 33 10.62 2.42 6.37
CA HIS A 33 9.52 3.21 5.80
C HIS A 33 8.59 2.35 4.93
N PRO A 34 7.30 2.19 5.30
CA PRO A 34 6.72 2.55 6.61
C PRO A 34 7.37 1.75 7.75
N SER A 35 7.53 2.39 8.91
CA SER A 35 8.03 1.69 10.11
C SER A 35 6.97 0.72 10.58
N ILE A 36 7.38 -0.48 11.03
CA ILE A 36 6.44 -1.46 11.59
C ILE A 36 5.70 -0.86 12.78
N ASP A 37 6.35 0.04 13.54
CA ASP A 37 5.75 0.77 14.65
C ASP A 37 4.57 1.68 14.26
N LYS A 38 4.43 2.06 12.98
CA LYS A 38 3.25 2.81 12.50
C LYS A 38 2.07 1.92 12.12
N THR A 39 2.33 0.65 11.84
CA THR A 39 1.29 -0.32 11.44
C THR A 39 0.88 -1.19 12.62
N ALA A 40 1.83 -1.55 13.48
CA ALA A 40 1.55 -2.16 14.76
C ALA A 40 0.93 -1.11 15.69
N TYR A 41 -0.20 -1.46 16.28
CA TYR A 41 -0.79 -0.73 17.39
C TYR A 41 0.11 -0.73 18.62
N LEU A 42 0.77 -1.86 18.88
CA LEU A 42 1.68 -2.01 20.01
C LEU A 42 2.75 -3.06 19.70
N THR A 43 4.00 -2.71 20.00
CA THR A 43 5.16 -3.62 19.92
C THR A 43 5.62 -3.98 21.33
N LYS A 44 5.74 -5.27 21.65
CA LYS A 44 6.34 -5.75 22.91
C LYS A 44 7.51 -6.67 22.59
N CYS A 45 8.67 -6.43 23.17
CA CYS A 45 9.82 -7.33 23.02
C CYS A 45 10.48 -7.60 24.37
N ARG A 46 10.70 -8.88 24.70
CA ARG A 46 11.30 -9.34 25.96
C ARG A 46 12.35 -10.42 25.72
N VAL A 47 13.30 -10.50 26.65
CA VAL A 47 14.20 -11.65 26.79
C VAL A 47 13.63 -12.54 27.89
N LYS A 48 13.66 -13.86 27.70
CA LYS A 48 13.22 -14.81 28.73
C LYS A 48 14.18 -14.76 29.94
N GLU A 49 13.62 -14.69 31.14
CA GLU A 49 14.41 -14.71 32.36
C GLU A 49 15.07 -16.08 32.59
N HIS A 50 16.24 -16.08 33.24
CA HIS A 50 17.02 -17.29 33.48
C HIS A 50 16.24 -18.39 34.22
N GLU A 51 15.58 -18.04 35.32
CA GLU A 51 14.76 -18.99 36.10
C GLU A 51 13.61 -19.56 35.28
N SER A 52 12.96 -18.72 34.46
CA SER A 52 11.88 -19.13 33.57
C SER A 52 12.37 -20.09 32.47
N LEU A 53 13.60 -19.91 32.02
CA LEU A 53 14.23 -20.79 31.04
C LEU A 53 14.57 -22.16 31.65
N VAL A 54 15.19 -22.18 32.84
CA VAL A 54 15.50 -23.42 33.56
C VAL A 54 14.22 -24.20 33.83
N LYS A 55 13.18 -23.55 34.38
CA LYS A 55 11.87 -24.16 34.62
C LYS A 55 11.29 -24.76 33.34
N LYS A 56 11.28 -24.01 32.23
CA LYS A 56 10.78 -24.50 30.94
C LYS A 56 11.49 -25.76 30.46
N VAL A 57 12.81 -25.86 30.64
CA VAL A 57 13.58 -27.04 30.24
C VAL A 57 13.22 -28.24 31.11
N LEU A 58 13.12 -28.05 32.43
CA LEU A 58 12.73 -29.11 33.37
C LEU A 58 11.31 -29.60 33.09
N ASP A 59 10.34 -28.69 32.96
CA ASP A 59 8.94 -29.03 32.66
C ASP A 59 8.82 -29.86 31.37
N ARG A 60 9.64 -29.56 30.35
CA ARG A 60 9.64 -30.36 29.10
C ARG A 60 10.24 -31.74 29.28
N ARG A 61 11.28 -31.88 30.10
CA ARG A 61 11.89 -33.18 30.43
C ARG A 61 10.93 -34.08 31.19
N GLU A 62 10.21 -33.51 32.15
CA GLU A 62 9.20 -34.22 32.94
C GLU A 62 8.00 -34.63 32.10
N ASN A 63 7.58 -33.80 31.16
CA ASN A 63 6.46 -34.07 30.25
C ASN A 63 6.86 -34.88 28.99
N GLY A 64 7.82 -35.80 29.14
CA GLY A 64 8.12 -36.83 28.14
C GLY A 64 9.18 -36.47 27.08
N LYS A 65 9.87 -35.33 27.19
CA LYS A 65 11.04 -35.00 26.35
C LYS A 65 12.32 -35.04 27.17
N SER A 66 12.70 -36.21 27.67
CA SER A 66 13.81 -36.39 28.63
C SER A 66 15.16 -35.84 28.17
N ASP A 67 15.38 -35.72 26.86
CA ASP A 67 16.57 -35.20 26.21
C ASP A 67 16.51 -33.71 25.85
N TYR A 68 15.42 -33.00 26.21
CA TYR A 68 15.24 -31.58 25.88
C TYR A 68 16.35 -30.71 26.49
N LEU A 69 17.02 -29.93 25.64
CA LEU A 69 18.16 -29.09 26.01
C LEU A 69 17.77 -27.61 26.04
N PRO A 70 18.54 -26.76 26.76
CA PRO A 70 18.36 -25.31 26.69
C PRO A 70 18.43 -24.75 25.26
N THR A 71 19.23 -25.37 24.39
CA THR A 71 19.36 -25.02 22.97
C THR A 71 18.10 -25.31 22.15
N ASP A 72 17.15 -26.08 22.68
CA ASP A 72 15.88 -26.40 22.00
C ASP A 72 14.78 -25.37 22.28
N VAL A 73 15.06 -24.38 23.14
CA VAL A 73 14.12 -23.31 23.47
C VAL A 73 14.15 -22.25 22.39
N ARG A 74 13.00 -21.98 21.76
CA ARG A 74 12.88 -21.08 20.60
C ARG A 74 12.43 -19.65 20.93
N ASP A 75 11.84 -19.43 22.10
CA ASP A 75 11.33 -18.15 22.59
C ASP A 75 12.31 -17.47 23.57
N ILE A 76 13.61 -17.53 23.29
CA ILE A 76 14.65 -16.86 24.10
C ILE A 76 14.46 -15.34 24.01
N VAL A 77 14.31 -14.83 22.78
CA VAL A 77 13.76 -13.50 22.53
C VAL A 77 12.31 -13.68 22.08
N GLY A 78 11.39 -12.99 22.75
CA GLY A 78 9.98 -12.98 22.38
C GLY A 78 9.57 -11.60 21.88
N LEU A 79 9.12 -11.52 20.62
CA LEU A 79 8.57 -10.31 20.02
C LEU A 79 7.05 -10.49 19.82
N ARG A 80 6.26 -9.50 20.18
CA ARG A 80 4.84 -9.42 19.86
C ARG A 80 4.55 -8.15 19.09
N LEU A 81 3.90 -8.29 17.96
CA LEU A 81 3.42 -7.19 17.13
C LEU A 81 1.89 -7.25 17.11
N LEU A 82 1.26 -6.21 17.66
CA LEU A 82 -0.19 -6.18 17.85
C LEU A 82 -0.84 -5.24 16.84
N THR A 83 -1.96 -5.64 16.24
CA THR A 83 -2.87 -4.76 15.48
C THR A 83 -4.12 -4.44 16.30
N LEU A 84 -4.85 -3.38 15.92
CA LEU A 84 -6.21 -3.16 16.42
C LEU A 84 -7.22 -4.06 15.71
N TYR A 85 -7.07 -4.19 14.40
CA TYR A 85 -8.02 -4.87 13.51
C TYR A 85 -7.42 -6.18 12.98
N ARG A 86 -8.26 -7.20 12.78
CA ARG A 86 -7.81 -8.50 12.25
C ARG A 86 -7.41 -8.37 10.79
N ARG A 87 -8.12 -7.53 10.03
CA ARG A 87 -7.81 -7.23 8.62
C ARG A 87 -6.43 -6.61 8.39
N ASP A 88 -5.80 -6.05 9.43
CA ASP A 88 -4.45 -5.47 9.33
C ASP A 88 -3.34 -6.51 9.49
N LEU A 89 -3.65 -7.74 9.95
CA LEU A 89 -2.66 -8.79 10.16
C LEU A 89 -1.88 -9.14 8.88
N PRO A 90 -2.48 -9.32 7.69
CA PRO A 90 -1.72 -9.56 6.46
C PRO A 90 -0.72 -8.46 6.15
N LYS A 91 -1.13 -7.19 6.30
CA LYS A 91 -0.25 -6.04 6.08
C LYS A 91 0.92 -6.03 7.05
N LEU A 92 0.66 -6.28 8.34
CA LEU A 92 1.70 -6.31 9.36
C LEU A 92 2.68 -7.49 9.14
N VAL A 93 2.18 -8.67 8.76
CA VAL A 93 3.02 -9.81 8.37
C VAL A 93 3.91 -9.46 7.18
N SER A 94 3.34 -8.89 6.12
CA SER A 94 4.08 -8.48 4.93
C SER A 94 5.22 -7.53 5.26
N GLN A 95 4.95 -6.51 6.09
CA GLN A 95 5.95 -5.56 6.56
C GLN A 95 7.00 -6.21 7.47
N PHE A 96 6.60 -7.13 8.33
CA PHE A 96 7.54 -7.89 9.15
C PHE A 96 8.49 -8.73 8.30
N LEU A 97 7.99 -9.42 7.28
CA LEU A 97 8.83 -10.19 6.35
C LEU A 97 9.79 -9.28 5.57
N ASN A 98 9.34 -8.09 5.11
CA ASN A 98 10.21 -7.08 4.51
C ASN A 98 11.35 -6.65 5.46
N PHE A 99 11.02 -6.49 6.74
CA PHE A 99 12.03 -6.17 7.76
C PHE A 99 13.03 -7.31 7.95
N VAL A 100 12.58 -8.57 7.90
CA VAL A 100 13.50 -9.72 7.94
C VAL A 100 14.43 -9.72 6.73
N GLU A 101 13.91 -9.53 5.52
CA GLU A 101 14.73 -9.43 4.29
C GLU A 101 15.74 -8.28 4.36
N ALA A 102 15.32 -7.11 4.82
CA ALA A 102 16.23 -5.98 5.04
C ALA A 102 17.30 -6.32 6.08
N GLY A 103 16.93 -7.05 7.13
CA GLY A 103 17.84 -7.45 8.19
C GLY A 103 18.80 -8.59 7.84
N LEU A 104 18.61 -9.26 6.70
CA LEU A 104 19.54 -10.23 6.15
C LEU A 104 20.69 -9.58 5.35
N ARG A 105 20.50 -8.34 4.88
CA ARG A 105 21.54 -7.60 4.13
C ARG A 105 22.77 -7.33 5.00
N ASP A 106 23.94 -7.31 4.36
CA ASP A 106 25.24 -7.21 5.04
C ASP A 106 25.37 -5.99 5.96
N ASP A 107 24.76 -4.87 5.59
CA ASP A 107 24.83 -3.61 6.35
C ASP A 107 24.08 -3.68 7.70
N PHE A 108 23.06 -4.55 7.81
CA PHE A 108 22.27 -4.69 9.03
C PHE A 108 22.58 -5.98 9.79
N SER A 109 22.79 -7.08 9.06
CA SER A 109 23.20 -8.42 9.53
C SER A 109 22.55 -8.81 10.87
N LEU A 110 21.23 -8.62 10.97
CA LEU A 110 20.46 -8.89 12.18
C LEU A 110 20.03 -10.36 12.24
N PHE A 111 19.60 -10.90 11.09
CA PHE A 111 19.10 -12.26 11.00
C PHE A 111 20.14 -13.21 10.42
N ALA A 112 20.10 -14.48 10.83
CA ALA A 112 20.95 -15.52 10.29
C ALA A 112 20.35 -16.05 8.96
N GLY A 113 21.21 -16.57 8.09
CA GLY A 113 20.83 -16.93 6.73
C GLY A 113 21.24 -15.90 5.70
N ASP A 114 21.03 -16.24 4.44
CA ASP A 114 21.31 -15.41 3.26
C ASP A 114 20.00 -15.02 2.54
N GLU A 115 18.96 -15.85 2.70
CA GLU A 115 17.62 -15.66 2.13
C GLU A 115 16.55 -15.84 3.22
N LEU A 116 15.35 -15.30 2.99
CA LEU A 116 14.25 -15.29 3.97
C LEU A 116 13.88 -16.69 4.47
N GLN A 117 13.82 -17.67 3.57
CA GLN A 117 13.49 -19.07 3.86
C GLN A 117 14.57 -19.73 4.73
N SER A 118 15.82 -19.28 4.63
CA SER A 118 16.93 -19.77 5.47
C SER A 118 16.97 -19.12 6.85
N ALA A 119 16.31 -17.96 7.00
CA ALA A 119 16.24 -17.21 8.26
C ALA A 119 15.13 -17.69 9.19
N ILE A 120 14.03 -18.15 8.59
CA ILE A 120 12.84 -18.64 9.28
C ILE A 120 12.94 -20.16 9.45
N GLU A 121 12.81 -20.63 10.69
CA GLU A 121 12.80 -22.06 11.03
C GLU A 121 11.38 -22.64 10.97
N GLU A 122 10.37 -21.88 11.41
CA GLU A 122 8.99 -22.35 11.48
C GLU A 122 7.98 -21.21 11.33
N VAL A 123 6.86 -21.49 10.68
CA VAL A 123 5.67 -20.62 10.64
C VAL A 123 4.44 -21.43 11.02
N ILE A 124 3.71 -20.99 12.05
CA ILE A 124 2.43 -21.57 12.48
C ILE A 124 1.37 -20.49 12.56
N ILE A 125 0.25 -20.68 11.89
CA ILE A 125 -0.95 -19.86 12.02
C ILE A 125 -1.95 -20.61 12.88
N TYR A 126 -2.16 -20.15 14.10
CA TYR A 126 -3.28 -20.60 14.93
C TYR A 126 -4.51 -19.79 14.59
N THR A 127 -5.57 -20.46 14.15
CA THR A 127 -6.83 -19.81 13.76
C THR A 127 -8.04 -20.45 14.43
N THR A 128 -9.01 -19.60 14.75
CA THR A 128 -10.37 -20.00 15.15
C THR A 128 -11.39 -19.80 14.04
N ALA A 129 -10.96 -19.28 12.90
CA ALA A 129 -11.85 -18.98 11.80
C ALA A 129 -12.31 -20.26 11.09
N MET A 130 -13.46 -20.13 10.41
CA MET A 130 -13.96 -21.20 9.55
C MET A 130 -13.00 -21.42 8.39
N GLU A 131 -12.98 -22.64 7.86
CA GLU A 131 -12.23 -22.97 6.65
C GLU A 131 -12.64 -22.01 5.51
N GLY A 132 -11.64 -21.43 4.82
CA GLY A 132 -11.86 -20.45 3.77
C GLY A 132 -12.04 -18.99 4.24
N ASP A 133 -11.66 -18.66 5.48
CA ASP A 133 -11.63 -17.27 5.92
C ASP A 133 -10.69 -16.42 5.04
N PRO A 134 -11.16 -15.27 4.50
CA PRO A 134 -10.38 -14.44 3.59
C PRO A 134 -9.09 -13.89 4.22
N VAL A 135 -9.07 -13.58 5.51
CA VAL A 135 -7.89 -13.05 6.19
C VAL A 135 -6.81 -14.11 6.28
N ASP A 136 -7.19 -15.35 6.61
CA ASP A 136 -6.26 -16.48 6.70
C ASP A 136 -5.66 -16.76 5.32
N SER A 137 -6.46 -16.65 4.25
CA SER A 137 -5.99 -16.79 2.87
C SER A 137 -4.96 -15.71 2.51
N LEU A 138 -5.28 -14.44 2.78
CA LEU A 138 -4.37 -13.32 2.56
C LEU A 138 -3.07 -13.42 3.37
N LEU A 139 -3.14 -13.97 4.59
CA LEU A 139 -1.98 -14.24 5.43
C LEU A 139 -1.07 -15.28 4.78
N ILE A 140 -1.64 -16.39 4.32
CA ILE A 140 -0.92 -17.46 3.63
C ILE A 140 -0.25 -16.91 2.37
N ASP A 141 -0.95 -16.08 1.60
CA ASP A 141 -0.43 -15.46 0.38
C ASP A 141 0.82 -14.61 0.64
N GLN A 142 0.94 -13.97 1.81
CA GLN A 142 2.15 -13.21 2.17
C GLN A 142 3.39 -14.12 2.28
N PHE A 143 3.22 -15.36 2.70
CA PHE A 143 4.31 -16.34 2.80
C PHE A 143 4.57 -17.02 1.46
N ILE A 144 3.52 -17.41 0.73
CA ILE A 144 3.64 -18.07 -0.58
C ILE A 144 4.32 -17.15 -1.60
N SER A 145 3.93 -15.88 -1.66
CA SER A 145 4.56 -14.88 -2.54
C SER A 145 6.05 -14.66 -2.26
N ARG A 146 6.51 -15.07 -1.06
CA ARG A 146 7.89 -15.04 -0.58
C ARG A 146 8.59 -16.40 -0.67
N GLY A 147 8.01 -17.35 -1.41
CA GLY A 147 8.58 -18.69 -1.61
C GLY A 147 8.52 -19.60 -0.38
N ILE A 148 7.67 -19.31 0.61
CA ILE A 148 7.41 -20.19 1.76
C ILE A 148 6.06 -20.88 1.53
N PRO A 149 6.04 -22.14 1.08
CA PRO A 149 4.80 -22.83 0.75
C PRO A 149 3.96 -23.13 2.00
N ALA A 150 2.63 -23.25 1.84
CA ALA A 150 1.73 -23.67 2.91
C ALA A 150 1.51 -25.19 2.90
N GLU A 151 1.36 -25.79 4.09
CA GLU A 151 0.88 -27.16 4.20
C GLU A 151 -0.64 -27.22 3.98
N PRO A 152 -1.14 -28.13 3.14
CA PRO A 152 -2.57 -28.38 3.07
C PRO A 152 -3.07 -28.96 4.40
N GLU A 153 -4.21 -28.48 4.90
CA GLU A 153 -4.79 -28.84 6.21
C GLU A 153 -5.01 -30.37 6.41
N ASN A 154 -5.00 -31.17 5.32
CA ASN A 154 -5.27 -32.61 5.34
C ASN A 154 -4.25 -33.46 4.54
N GLY A 155 -3.03 -32.96 4.29
CA GLY A 155 -2.10 -33.56 3.33
C GLY A 155 -1.36 -34.83 3.77
N ASN A 156 -1.85 -36.00 3.35
CA ASN A 156 -1.05 -37.24 3.12
C ASN A 156 -0.22 -37.17 1.81
N GLY A 157 0.12 -35.97 1.34
CA GLY A 157 0.83 -35.78 0.08
C GLY A 157 2.35 -35.96 0.24
N ASP A 158 2.96 -36.75 -0.65
CA ASP A 158 4.42 -36.81 -0.84
C ASP A 158 4.93 -35.45 -1.32
N ILE A 159 5.20 -34.53 -0.38
CA ILE A 159 5.69 -33.18 -0.67
C ILE A 159 7.12 -33.05 -0.10
N PRO A 160 8.09 -32.47 -0.83
CA PRO A 160 9.50 -32.42 -0.43
C PRO A 160 9.78 -31.75 0.93
N GLU A 161 10.75 -32.27 1.68
CA GLU A 161 11.20 -31.79 3.00
C GLU A 161 11.63 -30.29 2.95
N GLY A 162 11.09 -29.41 3.81
CA GLY A 162 11.39 -27.96 3.80
C GLY A 162 10.51 -27.10 4.74
N LEU A 163 10.82 -25.80 4.86
CA LEU A 163 10.04 -24.81 5.64
C LEU A 163 8.64 -24.63 5.04
N ARG A 164 7.60 -24.67 5.89
CA ARG A 164 6.21 -24.47 5.48
C ARG A 164 5.38 -23.71 6.51
N VAL A 165 4.31 -23.09 6.03
CA VAL A 165 3.26 -22.50 6.87
C VAL A 165 2.29 -23.60 7.33
N LYS A 166 2.23 -23.85 8.64
CA LYS A 166 1.26 -24.79 9.24
C LYS A 166 0.04 -24.03 9.74
N ILE A 167 -1.15 -24.49 9.38
CA ILE A 167 -2.40 -23.92 9.90
C ILE A 167 -2.95 -24.89 10.95
N LEU A 168 -3.09 -24.44 12.19
CA LEU A 168 -3.51 -25.28 13.30
C LEU A 168 -4.73 -24.70 14.00
N ARG A 169 -5.74 -25.55 14.24
CA ARG A 169 -6.89 -25.22 15.10
C ARG A 169 -6.70 -25.87 16.45
N LYS A 170 -6.69 -25.08 17.53
CA LYS A 170 -6.61 -25.59 18.91
C LYS A 170 -7.99 -25.68 19.54
N GLU A 171 -8.22 -26.70 20.36
CA GLU A 171 -9.44 -26.84 21.18
C GLU A 171 -9.63 -25.66 22.15
N SER A 172 -8.53 -25.03 22.58
CA SER A 172 -8.55 -23.85 23.44
C SER A 172 -9.07 -22.58 22.74
N GLN A 173 -9.39 -22.65 21.44
CA GLN A 173 -9.78 -21.50 20.61
C GLN A 173 -8.70 -20.41 20.57
N TYR A 174 -7.44 -20.79 20.73
CA TYR A 174 -6.32 -19.86 20.63
C TYR A 174 -6.06 -19.45 19.18
N SER A 175 -5.91 -18.15 18.93
CA SER A 175 -5.53 -17.58 17.63
C SER A 175 -4.31 -16.65 17.75
N SER A 176 -3.35 -16.82 16.85
CA SER A 176 -2.07 -16.07 16.79
C SER A 176 -1.24 -16.59 15.61
N ILE A 177 -0.47 -15.71 14.97
CA ILE A 177 0.57 -16.12 14.00
C ILE A 177 1.90 -16.23 14.75
N HIS A 178 2.64 -17.31 14.56
CA HIS A 178 3.92 -17.62 15.20
C HIS A 178 4.98 -17.81 14.13
N ILE A 179 6.09 -17.08 14.26
CA ILE A 179 7.25 -17.20 13.36
C ILE A 179 8.48 -17.40 14.22
N ILE A 180 9.22 -18.49 13.98
CA ILE A 180 10.49 -18.77 14.65
C ILE A 180 11.62 -18.43 13.68
N LEU A 181 12.57 -17.62 14.12
CA LEU A 181 13.71 -17.21 13.30
C LEU A 181 14.98 -17.05 14.12
N TRP A 182 16.13 -17.11 13.45
CA TRP A 182 17.44 -17.04 14.11
C TRP A 182 18.07 -15.66 13.93
N CYS A 183 18.51 -15.06 15.03
CA CYS A 183 19.21 -13.78 15.04
C CYS A 183 20.73 -13.98 15.17
N ARG A 184 21.53 -13.13 14.50
CA ARG A 184 22.99 -13.11 14.63
C ARG A 184 23.39 -12.43 15.93
N ASN A 185 24.19 -13.12 16.76
CA ASN A 185 24.82 -12.54 17.94
C ASN A 185 26.21 -11.96 17.57
N LEU A 186 26.42 -10.66 17.81
CA LEU A 186 27.69 -9.98 17.54
C LEU A 186 28.64 -9.95 18.74
N ILE A 187 28.19 -10.34 19.93
CA ILE A 187 28.96 -10.23 21.18
C ILE A 187 30.04 -11.31 21.29
N SER A 188 29.84 -12.48 20.69
CA SER A 188 30.91 -13.46 20.59
C SER A 188 31.72 -13.19 19.34
N GLY A 189 33.01 -12.83 19.47
CA GLY A 189 33.98 -12.83 18.36
C GLY A 189 34.11 -14.17 17.63
N GLN A 190 33.33 -15.18 18.02
CA GLN A 190 32.94 -16.33 17.23
C GLN A 190 31.57 -16.07 16.57
N HIS A 191 31.55 -15.81 15.26
CA HIS A 191 30.35 -15.57 14.44
C HIS A 191 29.33 -16.74 14.39
N LYS A 192 29.40 -17.71 15.30
CA LYS A 192 28.61 -18.95 15.26
C LYS A 192 27.43 -18.98 16.23
N HIS A 193 27.38 -18.12 17.25
CA HIS A 193 26.26 -18.13 18.19
C HIS A 193 25.04 -17.45 17.56
N ARG A 194 23.92 -18.18 17.46
CA ARG A 194 22.62 -17.67 16.99
C ARG A 194 21.66 -17.64 18.18
N VAL A 195 20.85 -16.59 18.26
CA VAL A 195 19.82 -16.47 19.31
C VAL A 195 18.46 -16.71 18.66
N PRO A 196 17.67 -17.69 19.11
CA PRO A 196 16.35 -17.93 18.55
C PRO A 196 15.38 -16.86 19.03
N MET A 197 14.55 -16.37 18.12
CA MET A 197 13.48 -15.43 18.39
C MET A 197 12.14 -16.00 17.93
N GLU A 198 11.16 -15.96 18.83
CA GLU A 198 9.77 -16.23 18.51
C GLU A 198 9.04 -14.89 18.32
N VAL A 199 8.40 -14.74 17.17
CA VAL A 199 7.57 -13.57 16.83
C VAL A 199 6.12 -13.99 16.81
N GLN A 200 5.30 -13.30 17.59
CA GLN A 200 3.87 -13.51 17.68
C GLN A 200 3.14 -12.28 17.12
N ILE A 201 2.35 -12.47 16.06
CA ILE A 201 1.56 -11.41 15.44
C ILE A 201 0.10 -11.67 15.76
N ARG A 202 -0.57 -10.69 16.37
CA ARG A 202 -1.90 -10.81 16.98
C ARG A 202 -2.67 -9.51 16.88
N THR A 203 -3.98 -9.57 17.11
CA THR A 203 -4.77 -8.40 17.50
C THR A 203 -4.57 -8.10 18.99
N SER A 204 -4.90 -6.88 19.42
CA SER A 204 -4.88 -6.51 20.84
C SER A 204 -5.81 -7.38 21.69
N LEU A 205 -6.95 -7.80 21.14
CA LEU A 205 -7.93 -8.65 21.84
C LEU A 205 -7.40 -10.08 22.03
N GLU A 206 -6.70 -10.63 21.05
CA GLU A 206 -6.01 -11.93 21.15
C GLU A 206 -4.86 -11.90 22.17
N ASP A 207 -4.12 -10.79 22.28
CA ASP A 207 -3.08 -10.63 23.30
C ASP A 207 -3.70 -10.58 24.72
N VAL A 208 -4.80 -9.84 24.91
CA VAL A 208 -5.52 -9.82 26.21
C VAL A 208 -5.97 -11.21 26.60
N TRP A 209 -6.63 -11.95 25.69
CA TRP A 209 -7.07 -13.31 25.99
C TRP A 209 -5.89 -14.23 26.32
N GLY A 210 -4.82 -14.19 25.50
CA GLY A 210 -3.66 -15.04 25.67
C GLY A 210 -2.89 -14.79 26.97
N GLU A 211 -2.86 -13.55 27.47
CA GLU A 211 -2.25 -13.25 28.78
C GLU A 211 -3.07 -13.82 29.94
N ILE A 212 -4.41 -13.77 29.86
CA ILE A 212 -5.29 -14.36 30.88
C ILE A 212 -5.17 -15.88 30.88
N ASP A 213 -5.20 -16.51 29.70
CA ASP A 213 -5.02 -17.96 29.54
C ASP A 213 -3.68 -18.45 30.11
N HIS A 214 -2.61 -17.71 29.82
CA HIS A 214 -1.28 -18.01 30.35
C HIS A 214 -1.25 -17.91 31.88
N GLY A 215 -1.84 -16.86 32.46
CA GLY A 215 -1.94 -16.68 33.91
C GLY A 215 -2.77 -17.75 34.62
N LEU A 216 -3.83 -18.25 33.99
CA LEU A 216 -4.63 -19.36 34.52
C LEU A 216 -3.90 -20.70 34.44
N SER A 217 -3.23 -20.98 33.31
CA SER A 217 -2.47 -22.22 33.12
C SER A 217 -1.33 -22.35 34.12
N TYR A 218 -0.60 -21.25 34.37
CA TYR A 218 0.47 -21.22 35.37
C TYR A 218 -0.04 -21.54 36.79
N LYS A 219 -1.22 -21.03 37.16
CA LYS A 219 -1.83 -21.32 38.47
C LYS A 219 -2.31 -22.77 38.56
N ASN A 220 -2.81 -23.34 37.47
CA ASN A 220 -3.30 -24.72 37.40
C ASN A 220 -2.19 -25.74 37.66
N GLU A 221 -0.97 -25.51 37.14
CA GLU A 221 0.20 -26.36 37.39
C GLU A 221 0.65 -26.32 38.85
N SER A 222 0.37 -25.24 39.59
CA SER A 222 0.73 -25.10 41.01
C SER A 222 -0.29 -25.69 42.00
N THR A 223 -1.44 -26.17 41.51
CA THR A 223 -2.51 -26.76 42.34
C THR A 223 -2.56 -28.27 42.12
N GLU A 224 -1.84 -29.02 42.95
CA GLU A 224 -1.74 -30.50 42.87
C GLU A 224 -2.92 -31.25 43.53
N ASP A 225 -3.81 -30.56 44.25
CA ASP A 225 -4.83 -31.21 45.08
C ASP A 225 -6.25 -31.11 44.47
N ASP A 226 -7.06 -32.17 44.57
CA ASP A 226 -8.48 -32.22 44.18
C ASP A 226 -9.41 -31.35 45.08
N GLY A 227 -8.83 -30.31 45.68
CA GLY A 227 -9.51 -29.35 46.53
C GLY A 227 -10.30 -28.28 45.76
N PRO A 228 -10.97 -27.37 46.48
CA PRO A 228 -11.82 -26.32 45.89
C PRO A 228 -11.09 -25.43 44.87
N GLY A 229 -9.76 -25.32 44.96
CA GLY A 229 -8.95 -24.58 43.98
C GLY A 229 -9.07 -25.09 42.54
N LYS A 230 -9.10 -26.41 42.34
CA LYS A 230 -9.21 -27.03 41.00
C LYS A 230 -10.57 -26.72 40.36
N SER A 231 -11.65 -26.83 41.13
CA SER A 231 -13.01 -26.47 40.69
C SER A 231 -13.13 -24.98 40.31
N HIS A 232 -12.48 -24.09 41.05
CA HIS A 232 -12.43 -22.67 40.69
C HIS A 232 -11.65 -22.41 39.40
N ILE A 233 -10.55 -23.13 39.15
CA ILE A 233 -9.77 -23.02 37.91
C ILE A 233 -10.56 -23.56 36.71
N GLU A 234 -11.26 -24.69 36.85
CA GLU A 234 -12.14 -25.22 35.81
C GLU A 234 -13.27 -24.23 35.48
N THR A 235 -13.89 -23.65 36.50
CA THR A 235 -14.90 -22.59 36.32
C THR A 235 -14.32 -21.38 35.59
N ALA A 236 -13.12 -20.94 35.98
CA ALA A 236 -12.43 -19.83 35.32
C ALA A 236 -12.08 -20.15 33.85
N LYS A 237 -11.70 -21.39 33.53
CA LYS A 237 -11.46 -21.84 32.14
C LYS A 237 -12.73 -21.79 31.29
N GLU A 238 -13.88 -22.20 31.83
CA GLU A 238 -15.16 -22.07 31.13
C GLU A 238 -15.58 -20.61 30.92
N GLN A 239 -15.33 -19.74 31.91
CA GLN A 239 -15.52 -18.30 31.76
C GLN A 239 -14.56 -17.71 30.71
N LEU A 240 -13.31 -18.17 30.65
CA LEU A 240 -12.32 -17.74 29.66
C LEU A 240 -12.72 -18.13 28.23
N LYS A 241 -13.32 -19.32 28.02
CA LYS A 241 -13.92 -19.70 26.73
C LYS A 241 -15.06 -18.76 26.34
N THR A 242 -15.89 -18.38 27.30
CA THR A 242 -16.98 -17.41 27.07
C THR A 242 -16.42 -16.03 26.70
N LEU A 243 -15.38 -15.58 27.42
CA LEU A 243 -14.68 -14.33 27.11
C LEU A 243 -14.06 -14.35 25.71
N LYS A 244 -13.50 -15.49 25.26
CA LYS A 244 -12.96 -15.60 23.89
C LYS A 244 -14.02 -15.26 22.84
N LYS A 245 -15.20 -15.88 22.95
CA LYS A 245 -16.31 -15.64 22.02
C LYS A 245 -16.74 -14.17 22.01
N GLN A 246 -16.73 -13.51 23.17
CA GLN A 246 -17.05 -12.08 23.27
C GLN A 246 -15.98 -11.22 22.61
N LEU A 247 -14.70 -11.52 22.86
CA LEU A 247 -13.57 -10.79 22.25
C LEU A 247 -13.55 -10.98 20.72
N ASP A 248 -13.85 -12.17 20.23
CA ASP A 248 -13.95 -12.43 18.79
C ASP A 248 -15.08 -11.62 18.15
N ALA A 249 -16.25 -11.57 18.78
CA ALA A 249 -17.37 -10.74 18.33
C ALA A 249 -17.02 -9.24 18.36
N CYS A 250 -16.29 -8.78 19.38
CA CYS A 250 -15.77 -7.41 19.42
C CYS A 250 -14.77 -7.14 18.29
N GLY A 251 -13.87 -8.08 18.00
CA GLY A 251 -12.92 -7.99 16.89
C GLY A 251 -13.62 -7.84 15.54
N SER A 252 -14.60 -8.71 15.25
CA SER A 252 -15.41 -8.60 14.03
C SER A 252 -16.19 -7.29 13.93
N SER A 253 -16.71 -6.80 15.05
CA SER A 253 -17.39 -5.49 15.10
C SER A 253 -16.41 -4.34 14.85
N ALA A 254 -15.21 -4.40 15.42
CA ALA A 254 -14.16 -3.40 15.20
C ALA A 254 -13.70 -3.38 13.74
N ASP A 255 -13.52 -4.54 13.10
CA ASP A 255 -13.21 -4.64 11.66
C ASP A 255 -14.32 -4.02 10.81
N THR A 256 -15.59 -4.28 11.17
CA THR A 256 -16.76 -3.71 10.47
C THR A 256 -16.77 -2.19 10.60
N ILE A 257 -16.55 -1.65 11.80
CA ILE A 257 -16.47 -0.20 12.04
C ILE A 257 -15.30 0.42 11.27
N ALA A 258 -14.11 -0.19 11.31
CA ALA A 258 -12.94 0.31 10.60
C ALA A 258 -13.17 0.38 9.09
N LYS A 259 -13.87 -0.63 8.55
CA LYS A 259 -14.33 -0.66 7.17
C LYS A 259 -15.35 0.45 6.88
N GLN A 260 -16.32 0.67 7.76
CA GLN A 260 -17.25 1.80 7.65
C GLN A 260 -16.54 3.16 7.74
N MET A 261 -15.49 3.28 8.56
CA MET A 261 -14.69 4.50 8.65
C MET A 261 -13.92 4.76 7.36
N GLU A 262 -13.41 3.73 6.69
CA GLU A 262 -12.79 3.87 5.37
C GLU A 262 -13.81 4.34 4.32
N TYR A 263 -15.03 3.78 4.31
CA TYR A 263 -16.10 4.26 3.44
C TYR A 263 -16.52 5.70 3.77
N ALA A 264 -16.59 6.05 5.05
CA ALA A 264 -16.95 7.38 5.54
C ALA A 264 -15.82 8.40 5.39
N THR A 265 -14.61 7.97 5.02
CA THR A 265 -13.50 8.87 4.69
C THR A 265 -13.35 8.89 3.17
N PRO A 266 -14.13 9.71 2.43
CA PRO A 266 -14.08 9.72 0.98
C PRO A 266 -12.71 10.25 0.55
N SER A 267 -11.79 9.33 0.30
CA SER A 267 -10.43 9.63 -0.10
C SER A 267 -10.24 9.20 -1.55
N LYS A 268 -10.29 10.18 -2.44
CA LYS A 268 -9.40 10.30 -3.61
C LYS A 268 -9.50 9.23 -4.71
N LEU A 269 -10.62 8.54 -4.84
CA LEU A 269 -10.81 7.52 -5.87
C LEU A 269 -11.03 8.06 -7.30
N LYS A 270 -10.91 9.37 -7.58
CA LYS A 270 -11.09 9.88 -8.95
C LYS A 270 -10.22 11.05 -9.41
N ALA A 271 -9.45 11.73 -8.56
CA ALA A 271 -8.48 12.72 -9.06
C ALA A 271 -7.44 12.07 -10.01
N THR A 272 -7.24 10.75 -9.89
CA THR A 272 -6.44 9.91 -10.78
C THR A 272 -7.21 9.28 -11.96
N ALA A 273 -8.52 9.52 -12.13
CA ALA A 273 -9.30 8.95 -13.24
C ALA A 273 -8.85 9.47 -14.61
N ASN A 274 -8.28 10.67 -14.67
CA ASN A 274 -7.62 11.11 -15.90
C ASN A 274 -6.27 10.43 -16.12
N VAL A 275 -5.67 9.79 -15.10
CA VAL A 275 -4.22 9.74 -14.88
C VAL A 275 -3.53 8.44 -15.24
N SER A 276 -4.14 7.26 -15.20
CA SER A 276 -3.50 6.13 -15.89
C SER A 276 -3.62 6.42 -17.39
N ALA A 277 -2.49 6.62 -18.07
CA ALA A 277 -2.47 6.68 -19.52
C ALA A 277 -3.42 5.61 -20.06
N ARG A 278 -4.32 6.01 -20.96
CA ARG A 278 -5.23 5.11 -21.66
C ARG A 278 -4.43 3.91 -22.22
N SER A 279 -5.16 2.90 -22.68
CA SER A 279 -4.61 1.68 -23.30
C SER A 279 -3.24 1.86 -23.96
N VAL A 280 -2.40 0.82 -23.87
CA VAL A 280 -1.23 0.74 -24.76
C VAL A 280 -1.67 1.13 -26.17
N ASN A 281 -0.90 2.02 -26.83
CA ASN A 281 -1.15 2.50 -28.19
C ASN A 281 -1.89 1.45 -29.02
N MET A 282 -3.15 1.72 -29.36
CA MET A 282 -4.06 0.69 -29.89
C MET A 282 -3.56 0.09 -31.20
N GLY A 283 -2.84 0.89 -32.00
CA GLY A 283 -2.16 0.40 -33.20
C GLY A 283 -1.08 -0.64 -32.87
N THR A 284 -0.31 -0.40 -31.80
CA THR A 284 0.71 -1.34 -31.32
C THR A 284 0.08 -2.67 -30.88
N LEU A 285 -1.07 -2.63 -30.20
CA LEU A 285 -1.81 -3.83 -29.81
C LEU A 285 -2.28 -4.64 -31.04
N VAL A 286 -2.86 -3.98 -32.05
CA VAL A 286 -3.33 -4.64 -33.28
C VAL A 286 -2.19 -5.28 -34.09
N ASP A 287 -1.00 -4.68 -34.03
CA ASP A 287 0.19 -5.12 -34.75
C ASP A 287 1.05 -6.14 -33.96
N LEU A 288 0.62 -6.57 -32.77
CA LEU A 288 1.37 -7.55 -31.99
C LEU A 288 1.51 -8.90 -32.74
N PRO A 289 2.68 -9.55 -32.63
CA PRO A 289 2.91 -10.86 -33.22
C PRO A 289 2.23 -11.95 -32.37
N VAL A 290 0.92 -12.19 -32.57
CA VAL A 290 0.13 -13.19 -31.80
C VAL A 290 -0.23 -14.46 -32.58
N GLY A 291 0.24 -14.57 -33.82
CA GLY A 291 -0.14 -15.62 -34.77
C GLY A 291 -1.46 -15.33 -35.50
N ASP A 292 -1.59 -15.79 -36.74
CA ASP A 292 -2.73 -15.46 -37.62
C ASP A 292 -4.08 -15.90 -37.05
N SER A 293 -4.11 -17.01 -36.31
CA SER A 293 -5.33 -17.54 -35.70
C SER A 293 -5.90 -16.66 -34.60
N ARG A 294 -5.07 -15.84 -33.93
CA ARG A 294 -5.46 -14.99 -32.78
C ARG A 294 -5.57 -13.52 -33.13
N LYS A 295 -5.07 -13.11 -34.29
CA LYS A 295 -5.06 -11.69 -34.70
C LYS A 295 -6.46 -11.08 -34.75
N SER A 296 -7.46 -11.83 -35.21
CA SER A 296 -8.86 -11.38 -35.23
C SER A 296 -9.45 -11.19 -33.82
N GLU A 297 -9.08 -12.06 -32.88
CA GLU A 297 -9.47 -11.95 -31.48
C GLU A 297 -8.85 -10.72 -30.83
N LEU A 298 -7.55 -10.49 -31.03
CA LEU A 298 -6.86 -9.32 -30.49
C LEU A 298 -7.43 -7.99 -31.01
N VAL A 299 -7.75 -7.92 -32.31
CA VAL A 299 -8.45 -6.75 -32.89
C VAL A 299 -9.81 -6.53 -32.22
N ASN A 300 -10.55 -7.60 -31.98
CA ASN A 300 -11.85 -7.52 -31.31
C ASN A 300 -11.72 -7.09 -29.83
N LEU A 301 -10.71 -7.59 -29.10
CA LEU A 301 -10.42 -7.16 -27.73
C LEU A 301 -10.03 -5.69 -27.69
N THR A 302 -9.14 -5.25 -28.58
CA THR A 302 -8.72 -3.84 -28.70
C THR A 302 -9.92 -2.92 -28.92
N LYS A 303 -10.85 -3.30 -29.80
CA LYS A 303 -12.10 -2.57 -30.01
C LYS A 303 -12.98 -2.52 -28.75
N GLN A 304 -13.07 -3.62 -28.01
CA GLN A 304 -13.83 -3.66 -26.76
C GLN A 304 -13.21 -2.75 -25.68
N VAL A 305 -11.87 -2.72 -25.57
CA VAL A 305 -11.18 -1.77 -24.68
C VAL A 305 -11.54 -0.32 -25.07
N GLN A 306 -11.44 0.02 -26.36
CA GLN A 306 -11.79 1.35 -26.85
C GLN A 306 -13.25 1.73 -26.53
N THR A 307 -14.20 0.85 -26.81
CA THR A 307 -15.62 1.07 -26.48
C THR A 307 -15.84 1.25 -24.98
N SER A 308 -15.19 0.45 -24.15
CA SER A 308 -15.32 0.52 -22.69
C SER A 308 -14.76 1.85 -22.14
N PHE A 309 -13.65 2.34 -22.68
CA PHE A 309 -13.12 3.66 -22.35
C PHE A 309 -14.01 4.82 -22.81
N GLN A 310 -14.66 4.69 -23.97
CA GLN A 310 -15.62 5.68 -24.45
C GLN A 310 -16.86 5.73 -23.55
N GLU A 311 -17.44 4.58 -23.21
CA GLU A 311 -18.56 4.47 -22.26
C GLU A 311 -18.19 5.06 -20.89
N PHE A 312 -16.96 4.79 -20.40
CA PHE A 312 -16.47 5.40 -19.17
C PHE A 312 -16.35 6.93 -19.29
N SER A 313 -15.71 7.43 -20.35
CA SER A 313 -15.43 8.86 -20.53
C SER A 313 -16.71 9.69 -20.72
N ASN A 314 -17.71 9.12 -21.38
CA ASN A 314 -19.02 9.76 -21.57
C ASN A 314 -19.87 9.78 -20.28
N GLY A 315 -19.46 9.04 -19.24
CA GLY A 315 -20.29 8.85 -18.05
C GLY A 315 -21.51 7.95 -18.27
N ASP A 316 -21.58 7.25 -19.41
CA ASP A 316 -22.72 6.41 -19.82
C ASP A 316 -22.94 5.25 -18.85
N PHE A 317 -21.91 4.85 -18.11
CA PHE A 317 -21.97 3.79 -17.08
C PHE A 317 -22.88 4.14 -15.88
N ASN A 318 -23.29 5.40 -15.73
CA ASN A 318 -24.29 5.80 -14.71
C ASN A 318 -25.74 5.60 -15.18
N SER A 319 -25.97 5.21 -16.44
CA SER A 319 -27.31 5.02 -17.00
C SER A 319 -27.87 3.63 -16.65
N GLY A 320 -28.54 3.53 -15.50
CA GLY A 320 -29.30 2.36 -15.05
C GLY A 320 -28.70 1.62 -13.86
N GLU A 321 -29.52 0.79 -13.19
CA GLU A 321 -29.24 0.15 -11.89
C GLU A 321 -27.98 -0.73 -11.83
N ASN A 322 -27.30 -1.00 -12.95
CA ASN A 322 -26.11 -1.86 -12.98
C ASN A 322 -25.06 -1.43 -14.04
N GLY A 323 -25.11 -0.19 -14.54
CA GLY A 323 -24.23 0.23 -15.64
C GLY A 323 -22.75 0.10 -15.30
N ALA A 324 -22.35 0.56 -14.11
CA ALA A 324 -20.98 0.47 -13.63
C ALA A 324 -20.52 -0.98 -13.39
N SER A 325 -21.34 -1.83 -12.77
CA SER A 325 -21.00 -3.25 -12.58
C SER A 325 -20.75 -3.93 -13.92
N LYS A 326 -21.64 -3.74 -14.91
CA LYS A 326 -21.48 -4.32 -16.24
C LYS A 326 -20.22 -3.83 -16.96
N LEU A 327 -19.87 -2.55 -16.79
CA LEU A 327 -18.66 -2.00 -17.37
C LEU A 327 -17.40 -2.54 -16.67
N ALA A 328 -17.43 -2.69 -15.34
CA ALA A 328 -16.35 -3.31 -14.58
C ALA A 328 -16.15 -4.78 -14.97
N ASP A 329 -17.23 -5.55 -15.08
CA ASP A 329 -17.21 -6.95 -15.53
C ASP A 329 -16.61 -7.09 -16.93
N ARG A 330 -16.97 -6.17 -17.83
CA ARG A 330 -16.41 -6.13 -19.19
C ARG A 330 -14.90 -5.87 -19.18
N PHE A 331 -14.43 -4.89 -18.39
CA PHE A 331 -13.00 -4.66 -18.23
C PHE A 331 -12.29 -5.89 -17.64
N ALA A 332 -12.87 -6.55 -16.65
CA ALA A 332 -12.32 -7.77 -16.07
C ALA A 332 -12.24 -8.91 -17.10
N GLU A 333 -13.30 -9.14 -17.87
CA GLU A 333 -13.36 -10.15 -18.94
C GLU A 333 -12.30 -9.88 -20.02
N ILE A 334 -12.11 -8.62 -20.42
CA ILE A 334 -11.05 -8.24 -21.36
C ILE A 334 -9.67 -8.54 -20.76
N GLY A 335 -9.46 -8.20 -19.49
CA GLY A 335 -8.22 -8.48 -18.77
C GLY A 335 -7.89 -9.98 -18.76
N GLU A 336 -8.87 -10.83 -18.48
CA GLU A 336 -8.69 -12.29 -18.47
C GLU A 336 -8.35 -12.86 -19.85
N LYS A 337 -9.00 -12.37 -20.91
CA LYS A 337 -8.72 -12.82 -22.28
C LYS A 337 -7.34 -12.38 -22.75
N LEU A 338 -6.90 -11.16 -22.41
CA LEU A 338 -5.57 -10.66 -22.74
C LEU A 338 -4.47 -11.44 -21.99
N ASP A 339 -4.69 -11.76 -20.71
CA ASP A 339 -3.76 -12.56 -19.90
C ASP A 339 -3.63 -13.99 -20.46
N ALA A 340 -4.76 -14.65 -20.77
CA ALA A 340 -4.75 -15.97 -21.42
C ALA A 340 -4.10 -15.95 -22.82
N MET A 341 -4.26 -14.86 -23.56
CA MET A 341 -3.59 -14.66 -24.85
C MET A 341 -2.08 -14.50 -24.67
N ALA A 342 -1.62 -13.83 -23.60
CA ALA A 342 -0.21 -13.72 -23.27
C ALA A 342 0.43 -15.10 -23.03
N GLU A 343 -0.22 -15.97 -22.26
CA GLU A 343 0.23 -17.35 -22.05
C GLU A 343 0.30 -18.15 -23.37
N SER A 344 -0.70 -17.94 -24.24
CA SER A 344 -0.73 -18.55 -25.57
C SER A 344 0.43 -18.09 -26.45
N VAL A 345 0.79 -16.79 -26.40
CA VAL A 345 1.95 -16.23 -27.13
C VAL A 345 3.26 -16.81 -26.61
N ALA A 346 3.41 -16.99 -25.29
CA ALA A 346 4.62 -17.60 -24.71
C ALA A 346 4.87 -19.01 -25.29
N SER A 347 3.81 -19.79 -25.45
CA SER A 347 3.87 -21.18 -25.90
C SER A 347 3.91 -21.37 -27.43
N ASP A 348 3.72 -20.31 -28.23
CA ASP A 348 3.60 -20.44 -29.68
C ASP A 348 4.95 -20.78 -30.34
N GLY A 349 5.06 -21.96 -30.96
CA GLY A 349 6.29 -22.42 -31.62
C GLY A 349 6.66 -21.65 -32.89
N ASN A 350 5.74 -20.85 -33.45
CA ASN A 350 5.97 -20.12 -34.71
C ASN A 350 6.56 -18.72 -34.48
N LEU A 351 6.52 -18.21 -33.25
CA LEU A 351 7.07 -16.90 -32.90
C LEU A 351 8.51 -17.04 -32.42
N ASN A 352 9.38 -16.13 -32.85
CA ASN A 352 10.72 -16.03 -32.28
C ASN A 352 10.68 -15.41 -30.86
N ASN A 353 11.79 -15.50 -30.12
CA ASN A 353 11.84 -15.03 -28.73
C ASN A 353 11.51 -13.54 -28.60
N ASP A 354 12.05 -12.69 -29.48
CA ASP A 354 11.82 -11.25 -29.44
C ASP A 354 10.32 -10.92 -29.67
N GLN A 355 9.68 -11.63 -30.60
CA GLN A 355 8.24 -11.50 -30.85
C GLN A 355 7.40 -11.94 -29.65
N LYS A 356 7.74 -13.07 -29.04
CA LYS A 356 7.05 -13.56 -27.84
C LYS A 356 7.16 -12.56 -26.71
N GLU A 357 8.35 -12.07 -26.47
CA GLU A 357 8.65 -11.13 -25.41
C GLU A 357 7.95 -9.79 -25.61
N PHE A 358 7.98 -9.26 -26.83
CA PHE A 358 7.25 -8.06 -27.22
C PHE A 358 5.73 -8.24 -27.03
N GLY A 359 5.18 -9.35 -27.49
CA GLY A 359 3.76 -9.69 -27.31
C GLY A 359 3.37 -9.84 -25.83
N LEU A 360 4.17 -10.57 -25.05
CA LEU A 360 3.97 -10.81 -23.62
C LEU A 360 3.91 -9.51 -22.83
N TYR A 361 4.88 -8.61 -23.07
CA TYR A 361 4.92 -7.32 -22.40
C TYR A 361 3.64 -6.53 -22.61
N TYR A 362 3.23 -6.32 -23.87
CA TYR A 362 2.08 -5.47 -24.17
C TYR A 362 0.74 -6.10 -23.77
N LEU A 363 0.59 -7.43 -23.95
CA LEU A 363 -0.62 -8.14 -23.52
C LEU A 363 -0.79 -8.09 -22.00
N HIS A 364 0.27 -8.37 -21.22
CA HIS A 364 0.21 -8.25 -19.76
C HIS A 364 0.01 -6.80 -19.30
N MET A 365 0.67 -5.82 -19.93
CA MET A 365 0.52 -4.41 -19.61
C MET A 365 -0.94 -3.95 -19.76
N GLU A 366 -1.62 -4.43 -20.80
CA GLU A 366 -3.01 -4.11 -21.09
C GLU A 366 -4.01 -4.93 -20.28
N ALA A 367 -3.71 -6.21 -20.01
CA ALA A 367 -4.49 -7.04 -19.10
C ALA A 367 -4.54 -6.41 -17.70
N ALA A 368 -3.38 -6.04 -17.16
CA ALA A 368 -3.26 -5.36 -15.87
C ALA A 368 -4.00 -4.02 -15.87
N LEU A 369 -3.94 -3.25 -16.96
CA LEU A 369 -4.65 -1.98 -17.08
C LEU A 369 -6.17 -2.20 -17.07
N SER A 370 -6.65 -3.23 -17.75
CA SER A 370 -8.06 -3.60 -17.78
C SER A 370 -8.56 -3.96 -16.38
N PHE A 371 -7.81 -4.76 -15.59
CA PHE A 371 -8.17 -5.02 -14.19
C PHE A 371 -8.13 -3.76 -13.32
N TYR A 372 -7.13 -2.88 -13.51
CA TYR A 372 -7.12 -1.59 -12.82
C TYR A 372 -8.42 -0.81 -13.09
N TRP A 373 -8.86 -0.72 -14.34
CA TRP A 373 -10.09 -0.02 -14.69
C TRP A 373 -11.36 -0.72 -14.19
N ALA A 374 -11.40 -2.05 -14.17
CA ALA A 374 -12.48 -2.78 -13.51
C ALA A 374 -12.61 -2.37 -12.04
N GLY A 375 -11.50 -2.33 -11.31
CA GLY A 375 -11.45 -1.88 -9.91
C GLY A 375 -11.88 -0.42 -9.73
N ARG A 376 -11.47 0.47 -10.65
CA ARG A 376 -11.86 1.88 -10.61
C ARG A 376 -13.35 2.10 -10.86
N VAL A 377 -13.92 1.39 -11.85
CA VAL A 377 -15.33 1.52 -12.21
C VAL A 377 -16.21 1.00 -11.08
N ILE A 378 -15.88 -0.16 -10.50
CA ILE A 378 -16.68 -0.74 -9.42
C ILE A 378 -16.54 0.05 -8.11
N GLY A 379 -15.33 0.50 -7.78
CA GLY A 379 -15.06 1.31 -6.58
C GLY A 379 -15.69 2.72 -6.63
N ALA A 380 -16.17 3.15 -7.80
CA ALA A 380 -16.91 4.39 -7.98
C ALA A 380 -18.44 4.26 -7.75
N THR A 381 -18.93 3.07 -7.39
CA THR A 381 -20.36 2.80 -7.22
C THR A 381 -20.80 2.83 -5.76
N ASP A 382 -21.99 3.36 -5.50
CA ASP A 382 -22.64 3.36 -4.17
C ASP A 382 -23.46 2.08 -3.92
N SER A 383 -23.08 0.93 -4.50
CA SER A 383 -23.87 -0.32 -4.44
C SER A 383 -23.89 -0.95 -3.04
N GLU A 384 -24.99 -1.62 -2.67
CA GLU A 384 -25.16 -2.34 -1.39
C GLU A 384 -24.24 -3.57 -1.26
N ALA A 385 -23.81 -4.16 -2.37
CA ALA A 385 -22.85 -5.27 -2.38
C ALA A 385 -21.43 -4.72 -2.35
N ASP A 386 -20.61 -5.16 -1.39
CA ASP A 386 -19.26 -4.66 -1.04
C ASP A 386 -18.34 -4.31 -2.25
N PRO A 387 -18.42 -3.07 -2.80
CA PRO A 387 -17.73 -2.71 -4.03
C PRO A 387 -16.22 -2.57 -3.80
N ALA A 388 -15.81 -2.26 -2.57
CA ALA A 388 -14.40 -2.08 -2.23
C ALA A 388 -13.64 -3.41 -2.20
N VAL A 389 -14.20 -4.48 -1.63
CA VAL A 389 -13.52 -5.79 -1.66
C VAL A 389 -13.37 -6.28 -3.09
N LEU A 390 -14.39 -6.11 -3.94
CA LEU A 390 -14.29 -6.45 -5.35
C LEU A 390 -13.28 -5.56 -6.08
N ALA A 391 -13.27 -4.24 -5.84
CA ALA A 391 -12.29 -3.31 -6.39
C ALA A 391 -10.85 -3.72 -6.01
N ASP A 392 -10.61 -4.01 -4.73
CA ASP A 392 -9.32 -4.43 -4.21
C ASP A 392 -8.86 -5.76 -4.82
N SER A 393 -9.78 -6.69 -5.10
CA SER A 393 -9.45 -7.93 -5.81
C SER A 393 -8.93 -7.65 -7.23
N PHE A 394 -9.56 -6.72 -7.96
CA PHE A 394 -9.11 -6.33 -9.29
C PHE A 394 -7.79 -5.56 -9.25
N PHE A 395 -7.60 -4.65 -8.29
CA PHE A 395 -6.32 -3.96 -8.10
C PHE A 395 -5.20 -4.95 -7.75
N SER A 396 -5.48 -5.95 -6.92
CA SER A 396 -4.50 -6.99 -6.57
C SER A 396 -4.11 -7.83 -7.79
N LYS A 397 -5.07 -8.20 -8.65
CA LYS A 397 -4.80 -8.90 -9.91
C LYS A 397 -3.97 -8.04 -10.88
N SER A 398 -4.32 -6.76 -11.02
CA SER A 398 -3.55 -5.77 -11.80
C SER A 398 -2.09 -5.65 -11.30
N LEU A 399 -1.91 -5.47 -10.00
CA LEU A 399 -0.60 -5.33 -9.36
C LEU A 399 0.23 -6.60 -9.49
N SER A 400 -0.39 -7.78 -9.36
CA SER A 400 0.28 -9.08 -9.57
C SER A 400 0.88 -9.20 -10.97
N ILE A 401 0.12 -8.83 -12.01
CA ILE A 401 0.59 -8.87 -13.40
C ILE A 401 1.72 -7.85 -13.63
N TYR A 402 1.58 -6.61 -13.15
CA TYR A 402 2.66 -5.62 -13.27
C TYR A 402 3.91 -6.02 -12.51
N ASN A 403 3.80 -6.60 -11.31
CA ASN A 403 4.95 -7.05 -10.54
C ASN A 403 5.67 -8.21 -11.24
N LYS A 404 4.93 -9.12 -11.89
CA LYS A 404 5.54 -10.20 -12.71
C LYS A 404 6.40 -9.61 -13.83
N LEU A 405 5.95 -8.54 -14.49
CA LEU A 405 6.75 -7.82 -15.49
C LEU A 405 7.96 -7.11 -14.84
N ALA A 406 7.77 -6.45 -13.68
CA ALA A 406 8.83 -5.70 -13.01
C ALA A 406 9.95 -6.58 -12.43
N LEU A 407 9.68 -7.86 -12.20
CA LEU A 407 10.68 -8.85 -11.80
C LEU A 407 11.59 -9.27 -12.95
N ASP A 408 11.20 -9.04 -14.21
CA ASP A 408 12.07 -9.27 -15.35
C ASP A 408 13.11 -8.14 -15.44
N PRO A 409 14.42 -8.45 -15.39
CA PRO A 409 15.48 -7.44 -15.46
C PRO A 409 15.40 -6.54 -16.70
N LYS A 410 14.77 -6.99 -17.79
CA LYS A 410 14.61 -6.18 -18.99
C LYS A 410 13.69 -4.97 -18.79
N TYR A 411 12.69 -5.11 -17.92
CA TYR A 411 11.70 -4.05 -17.66
C TYR A 411 11.98 -3.31 -16.34
N ALA A 412 13.12 -3.58 -15.69
CA ALA A 412 13.51 -2.91 -14.44
C ALA A 412 13.62 -1.38 -14.58
N HIS A 413 13.92 -0.89 -15.79
CA HIS A 413 14.05 0.54 -16.12
C HIS A 413 12.84 1.08 -16.90
N ASP A 414 11.70 0.42 -16.78
CA ASP A 414 10.49 0.84 -17.48
C ASP A 414 9.68 1.86 -16.65
N ALA A 415 9.84 3.14 -16.99
CA ALA A 415 9.09 4.24 -16.44
C ALA A 415 7.56 4.10 -16.55
N ILE A 416 7.04 3.54 -17.66
CA ILE A 416 5.60 3.36 -17.86
C ILE A 416 5.08 2.28 -16.91
N LEU A 417 5.83 1.18 -16.76
CA LEU A 417 5.49 0.11 -15.83
C LEU A 417 5.49 0.62 -14.38
N ALA A 418 6.55 1.29 -13.94
CA ALA A 418 6.65 1.88 -12.61
C ALA A 418 5.50 2.87 -12.35
N TYR A 419 5.17 3.71 -13.35
CA TYR A 419 4.06 4.65 -13.29
C TYR A 419 2.69 3.95 -13.15
N ARG A 420 2.45 2.87 -13.92
CA ARG A 420 1.20 2.11 -13.84
C ARG A 420 1.08 1.39 -12.49
N ILE A 421 2.16 0.82 -11.98
CA ILE A 421 2.21 0.25 -10.60
C ILE A 421 1.83 1.33 -9.58
N ALA A 422 2.39 2.54 -9.68
CA ALA A 422 2.07 3.62 -8.76
C ALA A 422 0.58 4.02 -8.79
N ASN A 423 -0.06 3.99 -9.97
CA ASN A 423 -1.49 4.25 -10.09
C ASN A 423 -2.34 3.18 -9.39
N VAL A 424 -1.98 1.90 -9.52
CA VAL A 424 -2.66 0.80 -8.81
C VAL A 424 -2.48 0.96 -7.30
N LEU A 425 -1.26 1.23 -6.83
CA LEU A 425 -0.96 1.46 -5.42
C LEU A 425 -1.72 2.66 -4.86
N THR A 426 -1.85 3.73 -5.63
CA THR A 426 -2.66 4.91 -5.23
C THR A 426 -4.13 4.52 -5.08
N ALA A 427 -4.67 3.73 -6.02
CA ALA A 427 -6.06 3.26 -5.94
C ALA A 427 -6.32 2.33 -4.75
N GLN A 428 -5.31 1.60 -4.29
CA GLN A 428 -5.34 0.80 -3.06
C GLN A 428 -5.02 1.60 -1.79
N ASN A 429 -5.01 2.93 -1.85
CA ASN A 429 -4.64 3.82 -0.74
C ASN A 429 -3.22 3.58 -0.17
N GLN A 430 -2.31 3.01 -0.96
CA GLN A 430 -0.91 2.77 -0.60
C GLN A 430 0.00 3.94 -1.03
N ASN A 431 -0.36 5.16 -0.63
CA ASN A 431 0.24 6.40 -1.13
C ASN A 431 1.77 6.51 -0.96
N GLU A 432 2.32 5.97 0.14
CA GLU A 432 3.78 5.98 0.35
C GLU A 432 4.52 5.11 -0.67
N LEU A 433 3.98 3.92 -0.98
CA LEU A 433 4.56 3.02 -2.00
C LEU A 433 4.34 3.58 -3.40
N ALA A 434 3.18 4.19 -3.66
CA ALA A 434 2.91 4.89 -4.90
C ALA A 434 3.92 6.03 -5.14
N LEU A 435 4.27 6.80 -4.11
CA LEU A 435 5.30 7.85 -4.20
C LEU A 435 6.66 7.27 -4.59
N VAL A 436 7.07 6.14 -3.98
CA VAL A 436 8.32 5.45 -4.33
C VAL A 436 8.32 5.08 -5.81
N LYS A 437 7.22 4.51 -6.31
CA LYS A 437 7.09 4.11 -7.71
C LYS A 437 6.98 5.28 -8.69
N LEU A 438 6.40 6.42 -8.30
CA LEU A 438 6.42 7.65 -9.10
C LEU A 438 7.81 8.27 -9.19
N ARG A 439 8.60 8.21 -8.10
CA ARG A 439 10.01 8.63 -8.11
C ARG A 439 10.83 7.74 -9.04
N GLU A 440 10.66 6.43 -8.93
CA GLU A 440 11.26 5.45 -9.85
C GLU A 440 10.89 5.82 -11.29
N ALA A 441 9.60 5.92 -11.61
CA ALA A 441 9.15 6.28 -12.96
C ALA A 441 9.75 7.60 -13.48
N THR A 442 9.81 8.64 -12.65
CA THR A 442 10.41 9.93 -13.02
C THR A 442 11.91 9.81 -13.28
N ASN A 443 12.64 9.13 -12.39
CA ASN A 443 14.07 8.91 -12.55
C ASN A 443 14.38 8.09 -13.80
N GLU A 444 13.57 7.06 -14.09
CA GLU A 444 13.75 6.21 -15.26
C GLU A 444 13.51 6.97 -16.58
N LEU A 445 12.56 7.93 -16.62
CA LEU A 445 12.37 8.81 -17.78
C LEU A 445 13.61 9.65 -18.12
N ASP A 446 14.33 10.09 -17.09
CA ASP A 446 15.51 10.96 -17.22
C ASP A 446 16.79 10.17 -17.46
N ALA A 447 16.96 9.04 -16.77
CA ALA A 447 18.18 8.23 -16.78
C ALA A 447 18.25 7.26 -17.96
N HIS A 448 17.11 6.73 -18.42
CA HIS A 448 17.06 5.67 -19.44
C HIS A 448 16.13 6.06 -20.59
N PRO A 449 16.68 6.56 -21.71
CA PRO A 449 15.89 6.90 -22.89
C PRO A 449 15.09 5.70 -23.37
N GLN A 450 13.77 5.81 -23.29
CA GLN A 450 12.87 4.80 -23.84
C GLN A 450 12.61 5.11 -25.32
N PRO A 451 12.94 4.21 -26.26
CA PRO A 451 12.77 4.48 -27.70
C PRO A 451 11.35 4.90 -28.10
N ASN A 452 10.35 4.44 -27.33
CA ASN A 452 8.94 4.73 -27.57
C ASN A 452 8.47 6.05 -26.92
N LEU A 453 9.28 6.68 -26.06
CA LEU A 453 8.97 7.95 -25.41
C LEU A 453 9.94 9.04 -25.87
N LYS A 454 9.59 9.66 -27.00
CA LYS A 454 10.25 10.87 -27.50
C LYS A 454 10.26 11.99 -26.46
N ASP A 455 11.15 12.97 -26.63
CA ASP A 455 11.32 14.09 -25.69
C ASP A 455 10.04 14.95 -25.54
N ASP A 456 9.19 14.95 -26.57
CA ASP A 456 7.92 15.66 -26.63
C ASP A 456 6.71 14.80 -26.23
N HIS A 457 6.94 13.58 -25.74
CA HIS A 457 5.87 12.67 -25.34
C HIS A 457 5.18 13.16 -24.05
N PHE A 458 3.84 13.21 -24.03
CA PHE A 458 3.07 13.76 -22.90
C PHE A 458 3.38 13.11 -21.54
N LEU A 459 3.78 11.82 -21.52
CA LEU A 459 4.20 11.14 -20.29
C LEU A 459 5.41 11.78 -19.61
N ARG A 460 6.30 12.47 -20.34
CA ARG A 460 7.41 13.21 -19.75
C ARG A 460 6.96 14.43 -18.94
N VAL A 461 5.75 14.93 -19.18
CA VAL A 461 5.11 15.96 -18.35
C VAL A 461 4.22 15.30 -17.29
N ARG A 462 3.46 14.28 -17.69
CA ARG A 462 2.44 13.68 -16.83
C ARG A 462 3.02 12.97 -15.61
N ILE A 463 4.06 12.15 -15.80
CA ILE A 463 4.64 11.32 -14.73
C ILE A 463 5.24 12.21 -13.62
N PRO A 464 6.12 13.19 -13.91
CA PRO A 464 6.68 14.05 -12.87
C PRO A 464 5.63 14.98 -12.25
N ARG A 465 4.63 15.43 -13.01
CA ARG A 465 3.51 16.20 -12.45
C ARG A 465 2.70 15.37 -11.45
N GLN A 466 2.43 14.09 -11.72
CA GLN A 466 1.74 13.23 -10.74
C GLN A 466 2.60 12.98 -9.50
N LEU A 467 3.93 12.87 -9.64
CA LEU A 467 4.83 12.85 -8.50
C LEU A 467 4.69 14.13 -7.65
N GLY A 468 4.57 15.29 -8.31
CA GLY A 468 4.28 16.57 -7.65
C GLY A 468 2.97 16.54 -6.85
N VAL A 469 1.90 16.03 -7.46
CA VAL A 469 0.60 15.86 -6.78
C VAL A 469 0.74 14.93 -5.57
N ALA A 470 1.45 13.81 -5.70
CA ALA A 470 1.65 12.88 -4.58
C ALA A 470 2.39 13.52 -3.40
N TYR A 471 3.40 14.35 -3.66
CA TYR A 471 4.08 15.13 -2.62
C TYR A 471 3.14 16.12 -1.93
N TRP A 472 2.38 16.89 -2.70
CA TRP A 472 1.40 17.83 -2.18
C TRP A 472 0.34 17.12 -1.33
N GLU A 473 -0.18 15.99 -1.79
CA GLU A 473 -1.16 15.20 -1.06
C GLU A 473 -0.63 14.67 0.29
N MET A 474 0.65 14.28 0.34
CA MET A 474 1.30 13.90 1.59
C MET A 474 1.44 15.10 2.53
N ALA A 475 1.76 16.28 2.01
CA ALA A 475 1.83 17.52 2.79
C ALA A 475 0.45 17.88 3.37
N GLU A 476 -0.62 17.76 2.57
CA GLU A 476 -2.00 17.96 3.01
C GLU A 476 -2.44 16.93 4.05
N SER A 477 -2.05 15.66 3.89
CA SER A 477 -2.31 14.64 4.91
C SER A 477 -1.66 15.01 6.26
N LEU A 478 -0.44 15.56 6.23
CA LEU A 478 0.21 16.06 7.44
C LEU A 478 -0.52 17.28 8.02
N ARG A 479 -1.01 18.21 7.19
CA ARG A 479 -1.83 19.35 7.66
C ARG A 479 -3.08 18.89 8.40
N VAL A 480 -3.81 17.92 7.85
CA VAL A 480 -5.05 17.42 8.47
C VAL A 480 -4.75 16.72 9.80
N LYS A 481 -3.72 15.87 9.83
CA LYS A 481 -3.25 15.20 11.05
C LYS A 481 -2.79 16.22 12.11
N ALA A 482 -2.23 17.34 11.67
CA ALA A 482 -1.78 18.43 12.53
C ALA A 482 -2.92 19.17 13.22
N ALA A 483 -4.05 19.39 12.54
CA ALA A 483 -5.14 20.20 13.07
C ALA A 483 -5.70 19.65 14.40
N GLY A 484 -5.54 18.35 14.67
CA GLY A 484 -5.97 17.71 15.92
C GLY A 484 -4.92 17.65 17.03
N LEU A 485 -3.66 18.03 16.77
CA LEU A 485 -2.53 17.84 17.68
C LEU A 485 -1.77 19.17 17.87
N ARG A 486 -1.35 19.50 19.10
CA ARG A 486 -0.41 20.61 19.34
C ARG A 486 0.96 20.19 18.81
N LEU A 487 1.19 20.36 17.52
CA LEU A 487 2.37 19.83 16.85
C LEU A 487 3.64 20.61 17.17
N ASP A 488 4.76 19.88 17.05
CA ASP A 488 6.11 20.40 17.06
C ASP A 488 6.47 21.11 15.73
N ASP A 489 7.56 21.89 15.75
CA ASP A 489 8.09 22.58 14.58
C ASP A 489 8.52 21.60 13.46
N HIS A 490 8.85 20.36 13.81
CA HIS A 490 9.34 19.34 12.89
C HIS A 490 8.28 18.93 11.86
N PHE A 491 7.01 18.79 12.26
CA PHE A 491 5.94 18.50 11.30
C PHE A 491 5.71 19.64 10.31
N ILE A 492 5.81 20.89 10.75
CA ILE A 492 5.64 22.08 9.90
C ILE A 492 6.80 22.16 8.89
N GLU A 493 8.03 21.90 9.33
CA GLU A 493 9.19 21.79 8.44
C GLU A 493 9.05 20.67 7.42
N ARG A 494 8.64 19.47 7.86
CA ARG A 494 8.41 18.33 6.96
C ARG A 494 7.34 18.64 5.92
N ARG A 495 6.23 19.26 6.32
CA ARG A 495 5.16 19.69 5.41
C ARG A 495 5.68 20.67 4.36
N ARG A 496 6.43 21.69 4.78
CA ARG A 496 7.08 22.66 3.86
C ARG A 496 8.04 21.96 2.88
N GLY A 497 8.84 21.01 3.37
CA GLY A 497 9.73 20.21 2.53
C GLY A 497 9.01 19.47 1.40
N LEU A 498 7.85 18.88 1.71
CA LEU A 498 7.04 18.18 0.71
C LEU A 498 6.46 19.12 -0.36
N TYR A 499 5.99 20.33 -0.01
CA TYR A 499 5.57 21.30 -1.03
C TYR A 499 6.74 21.74 -1.93
N LEU A 500 7.94 21.93 -1.36
CA LEU A 500 9.12 22.23 -2.16
C LEU A 500 9.49 21.08 -3.09
N ASP A 501 9.38 19.83 -2.64
CA ASP A 501 9.59 18.67 -3.50
C ASP A 501 8.56 18.58 -4.62
N ALA A 502 7.29 18.94 -4.34
CA ALA A 502 6.24 19.06 -5.36
C ALA A 502 6.59 20.13 -6.42
N LEU A 503 7.07 21.29 -5.99
CA LEU A 503 7.48 22.39 -6.87
C LEU A 503 8.70 22.00 -7.72
N LYS A 504 9.72 21.38 -7.12
CA LYS A 504 10.96 20.96 -7.82
C LYS A 504 10.67 20.05 -9.01
N VAL A 505 9.75 19.11 -8.87
CA VAL A 505 9.44 18.15 -9.95
C VAL A 505 8.43 18.69 -10.96
N THR A 506 7.62 19.69 -10.60
CA THR A 506 6.51 20.16 -11.45
C THR A 506 6.85 21.44 -12.21
N ALA A 507 7.54 22.41 -11.58
CA ALA A 507 7.83 23.70 -12.20
C ALA A 507 8.65 23.61 -13.51
N PRO A 508 9.66 22.72 -13.64
CA PRO A 508 10.41 22.60 -14.90
C PRO A 508 9.54 22.19 -16.10
N LEU A 509 8.41 21.54 -15.87
CA LEU A 509 7.54 20.97 -16.91
C LEU A 509 6.83 22.03 -17.75
N LEU A 510 6.71 23.27 -17.26
CA LEU A 510 6.07 24.37 -17.97
C LEU A 510 6.77 24.76 -19.28
N ASN A 511 8.05 24.41 -19.39
CA ASN A 511 8.87 24.69 -20.57
C ASN A 511 9.02 23.46 -21.48
N VAL A 512 8.43 22.31 -21.12
CA VAL A 512 8.49 21.10 -21.92
C VAL A 512 7.43 21.19 -23.01
N ALA A 513 7.88 21.22 -24.27
CA ALA A 513 6.98 21.15 -25.41
C ALA A 513 6.36 19.75 -25.47
N VAL A 514 5.04 19.66 -25.31
CA VAL A 514 4.29 18.42 -25.58
C VAL A 514 3.90 18.47 -27.05
N ALA A 515 4.32 17.48 -27.84
CA ALA A 515 3.85 17.39 -29.21
C ALA A 515 2.33 17.28 -29.20
N ALA A 516 1.65 18.12 -29.98
CA ALA A 516 0.25 17.92 -30.28
C ALA A 516 0.14 16.49 -30.83
N ALA A 517 -0.44 15.59 -30.05
CA ALA A 517 -0.42 14.16 -30.32
C ALA A 517 -0.78 13.94 -31.80
N ASN A 518 0.08 13.26 -32.55
CA ASN A 518 -0.13 13.07 -33.99
C ASN A 518 -1.51 12.43 -34.19
N ALA A 519 -2.38 13.22 -34.83
CA ALA A 519 -3.83 13.09 -34.91
C ALA A 519 -4.31 11.89 -35.73
N GLY A 520 -3.98 10.68 -35.28
CA GLY A 520 -4.50 9.44 -35.84
C GLY A 520 -5.81 9.03 -35.19
N LEU A 521 -5.79 8.71 -33.89
CA LEU A 521 -6.92 8.06 -33.21
C LEU A 521 -6.99 8.33 -31.70
N GLU A 522 -6.02 9.07 -31.12
CA GLU A 522 -5.80 9.09 -29.67
C GLU A 522 -5.66 10.50 -29.09
N MET A 523 -6.71 11.32 -29.22
CA MET A 523 -6.91 12.62 -28.55
C MET A 523 -6.46 13.85 -29.35
N GLY A 524 -7.32 14.87 -29.35
CA GLY A 524 -7.19 16.09 -30.15
C GLY A 524 -6.16 17.08 -29.59
N ALA A 525 -5.84 18.09 -30.38
CA ALA A 525 -4.90 19.16 -30.04
C ALA A 525 -5.23 19.90 -28.71
N GLU A 526 -6.48 19.82 -28.24
CA GLU A 526 -6.98 20.41 -26.98
C GLU A 526 -6.22 19.92 -25.73
N GLU A 527 -5.76 18.67 -25.70
CA GLU A 527 -5.11 18.11 -24.50
C GLU A 527 -3.71 18.69 -24.25
N SER A 528 -3.00 19.14 -25.29
CA SER A 528 -1.66 19.73 -25.14
C SER A 528 -1.70 21.09 -24.44
N ALA A 529 -2.72 21.92 -24.71
CA ALA A 529 -2.94 23.18 -24.02
C ALA A 529 -3.35 22.95 -22.56
N ASP A 530 -4.17 21.92 -22.33
CA ASP A 530 -4.65 21.52 -21.02
C ASP A 530 -3.50 21.04 -20.09
N GLU A 531 -2.51 20.30 -20.61
CA GLU A 531 -1.39 19.84 -19.78
C GLU A 531 -0.53 20.99 -19.23
N ARG A 532 -0.33 22.06 -20.01
CA ARG A 532 0.38 23.27 -19.55
C ARG A 532 -0.44 24.03 -18.49
N LEU A 533 -1.75 24.18 -18.70
CA LEU A 533 -2.66 24.84 -17.75
C LEU A 533 -2.72 24.09 -16.41
N LYS A 534 -2.91 22.77 -16.45
CA LYS A 534 -2.85 21.90 -15.27
C LYS A 534 -1.52 22.04 -14.53
N THR A 535 -0.41 22.09 -15.26
CA THR A 535 0.92 22.24 -14.66
C THR A 535 1.06 23.62 -13.99
N ALA A 536 0.62 24.69 -14.64
CA ALA A 536 0.63 26.04 -14.08
C ALA A 536 -0.22 26.13 -12.82
N ASN A 537 -1.43 25.56 -12.85
CA ASN A 537 -2.32 25.49 -11.70
C ASN A 537 -1.69 24.75 -10.53
N ASN A 538 -1.10 23.58 -10.78
CA ASN A 538 -0.44 22.80 -9.74
C ASN A 538 0.73 23.58 -9.11
N VAL A 539 1.58 24.21 -9.92
CA VAL A 539 2.72 25.01 -9.40
C VAL A 539 2.22 26.19 -8.56
N LEU A 540 1.19 26.90 -9.03
CA LEU A 540 0.59 28.01 -8.30
C LEU A 540 0.01 27.55 -6.95
N GLU A 541 -0.74 26.45 -6.94
CA GLU A 541 -1.34 25.88 -5.73
C GLU A 541 -0.28 25.41 -4.72
N TYR A 542 0.78 24.73 -5.19
CA TYR A 542 1.86 24.28 -4.31
C TYR A 542 2.60 25.46 -3.69
N ALA A 543 2.80 26.54 -4.44
CA ALA A 543 3.42 27.77 -3.94
C ALA A 543 2.55 28.45 -2.88
N LEU A 544 1.24 28.58 -3.10
CA LEU A 544 0.29 29.13 -2.12
C LEU A 544 0.28 28.29 -0.83
N CYS A 545 0.15 26.97 -0.96
CA CYS A 545 0.20 26.05 0.18
C CYS A 545 1.52 26.14 0.96
N PHE A 546 2.66 26.29 0.27
CA PHE A 546 3.96 26.49 0.92
C PHE A 546 4.01 27.80 1.71
N LEU A 547 3.51 28.90 1.15
CA LEU A 547 3.47 30.20 1.83
C LEU A 547 2.55 30.17 3.06
N ARG A 548 1.34 29.61 2.92
CA ARG A 548 0.40 29.38 4.04
C ARG A 548 1.01 28.51 5.15
N ALA A 549 1.92 27.61 4.79
CA ALA A 549 2.65 26.78 5.74
C ALA A 549 3.82 27.49 6.45
N GLY A 550 3.96 28.82 6.31
CA GLY A 550 5.05 29.61 6.89
C GLY A 550 6.33 29.56 6.04
N GLY A 551 6.21 29.24 4.76
CA GLY A 551 7.26 29.44 3.77
C GLY A 551 7.41 30.93 3.40
N THR A 552 8.50 31.28 2.71
CA THR A 552 8.75 32.65 2.25
C THR A 552 8.97 32.71 0.75
N MET A 553 8.67 33.86 0.13
CA MET A 553 8.91 34.07 -1.31
C MET A 553 10.39 33.90 -1.67
N ASP A 554 11.31 34.35 -0.80
CA ASP A 554 12.76 34.16 -0.97
C ASP A 554 13.18 32.69 -1.14
N VAL A 555 12.44 31.75 -0.55
CA VAL A 555 12.69 30.32 -0.75
C VAL A 555 12.16 29.86 -2.11
N LEU A 556 10.98 30.31 -2.52
CA LEU A 556 10.41 30.00 -3.84
C LEU A 556 11.28 30.55 -4.98
N GLU A 557 11.86 31.74 -4.82
CA GLU A 557 12.76 32.34 -5.80
C GLU A 557 14.02 31.48 -6.05
N LYS A 558 14.50 30.72 -5.05
CA LYS A 558 15.60 29.76 -5.23
C LYS A 558 15.23 28.58 -6.13
N PHE A 559 13.94 28.35 -6.34
CA PHE A 559 13.39 27.37 -7.28
C PHE A 559 12.94 28.01 -8.60
N SER A 560 13.36 29.25 -8.88
CA SER A 560 12.97 30.02 -10.06
C SER A 560 11.47 30.35 -10.11
N ILE A 561 10.82 30.46 -8.94
CA ILE A 561 9.40 30.79 -8.80
C ILE A 561 9.30 32.15 -8.11
N SER A 562 9.39 33.23 -8.90
CA SER A 562 9.21 34.59 -8.41
C SER A 562 7.74 35.00 -8.40
N LYS A 563 7.43 36.14 -7.78
CA LYS A 563 6.08 36.71 -7.81
C LYS A 563 5.61 37.03 -9.24
N GLU A 564 6.52 37.42 -10.13
CA GLU A 564 6.26 37.67 -11.55
C GLU A 564 5.91 36.38 -12.29
N VAL A 565 6.66 35.30 -12.04
CA VAL A 565 6.36 33.98 -12.61
C VAL A 565 4.98 33.48 -12.17
N LEU A 566 4.62 33.66 -10.88
CA LEU A 566 3.28 33.33 -10.41
C LEU A 566 2.18 34.17 -11.06
N LYS A 567 2.44 35.46 -11.34
CA LYS A 567 1.52 36.32 -12.12
C LYS A 567 1.33 35.82 -13.54
N GLU A 568 2.39 35.33 -14.19
CA GLU A 568 2.29 34.72 -15.51
C GLU A 568 1.42 33.46 -15.48
N PHE A 569 1.50 32.64 -14.42
CA PHE A 569 0.63 31.47 -14.26
C PHE A 569 -0.82 31.86 -14.01
N ILE A 570 -1.06 32.88 -13.18
CA ILE A 570 -2.41 33.44 -12.98
C ILE A 570 -3.01 33.89 -14.32
N ALA A 571 -2.26 34.66 -15.11
CA ALA A 571 -2.70 35.12 -16.43
C ALA A 571 -2.92 33.96 -17.42
N LEU A 572 -2.07 32.92 -17.37
CA LEU A 572 -2.20 31.73 -18.19
C LEU A 572 -3.47 30.94 -17.85
N ILE A 573 -3.79 30.75 -16.56
CA ILE A 573 -4.98 30.00 -16.11
C ILE A 573 -6.26 30.81 -16.34
N GLU A 574 -6.24 32.14 -16.13
CA GLU A 574 -7.37 33.02 -16.46
C GLU A 574 -7.67 33.05 -17.97
N GLY A 575 -6.66 32.77 -18.81
CA GLY A 575 -6.77 32.72 -20.26
C GLY A 575 -7.14 34.07 -20.88
N GLU A 576 -7.38 34.07 -22.19
CA GLU A 576 -7.79 35.28 -22.91
C GLU A 576 -9.25 35.69 -22.63
N HIS A 577 -10.04 34.80 -22.04
CA HIS A 577 -11.48 34.95 -21.94
C HIS A 577 -11.99 35.33 -20.54
N GLY A 578 -11.14 35.28 -19.51
CA GLY A 578 -11.48 35.71 -18.15
C GLY A 578 -12.13 34.65 -17.27
N LEU A 579 -12.36 35.02 -16.00
CA LEU A 579 -12.84 34.13 -14.93
C LEU A 579 -14.22 33.49 -15.20
N ASP A 580 -15.06 34.13 -16.01
CA ASP A 580 -16.40 33.65 -16.34
C ASP A 580 -16.40 32.43 -17.28
N GLN A 581 -15.23 32.09 -17.86
CA GLN A 581 -15.06 30.94 -18.77
C GLN A 581 -14.23 29.81 -18.17
N LEU A 582 -13.99 29.83 -16.85
CA LEU A 582 -13.36 28.70 -16.18
C LEU A 582 -14.25 27.46 -16.30
N GLU A 583 -13.66 26.33 -16.67
CA GLU A 583 -14.38 25.06 -16.80
C GLU A 583 -14.17 24.15 -15.58
N ILE A 584 -13.12 24.41 -14.79
CA ILE A 584 -12.70 23.55 -13.69
C ILE A 584 -12.72 24.35 -12.37
N PRO A 585 -13.54 23.97 -11.38
CA PRO A 585 -13.63 24.68 -10.10
C PRO A 585 -12.28 24.83 -9.39
N VAL A 586 -11.42 23.81 -9.48
CA VAL A 586 -10.08 23.84 -8.84
C VAL A 586 -9.24 25.00 -9.37
N TRP A 587 -9.37 25.35 -10.64
CA TRP A 587 -8.68 26.52 -11.21
C TRP A 587 -9.25 27.82 -10.66
N GLY A 588 -10.57 27.90 -10.52
CA GLY A 588 -11.24 29.04 -9.88
C GLY A 588 -10.79 29.24 -8.43
N ASP A 589 -10.69 28.16 -7.65
CA ASP A 589 -10.28 28.23 -6.25
C ASP A 589 -8.80 28.61 -6.11
N THR A 590 -7.94 28.04 -6.96
CA THR A 590 -6.51 28.40 -7.00
C THR A 590 -6.33 29.88 -7.38
N LEU A 591 -7.08 30.37 -8.37
CA LEU A 591 -7.06 31.78 -8.78
C LEU A 591 -7.60 32.70 -7.69
N ARG A 592 -8.69 32.32 -7.01
CA ARG A 592 -9.24 33.04 -5.85
C ARG A 592 -8.16 33.26 -4.80
N ALA A 593 -7.54 32.17 -4.36
CA ALA A 593 -6.45 32.20 -3.39
C ALA A 593 -5.26 33.05 -3.86
N ALA A 594 -4.89 32.95 -5.13
CA ALA A 594 -3.79 33.73 -5.70
C ALA A 594 -4.09 35.24 -5.73
N TYR A 595 -5.30 35.64 -6.12
CA TYR A 595 -5.72 37.03 -6.13
C TYR A 595 -5.77 37.63 -4.72
N GLU A 596 -6.30 36.88 -3.76
CA GLU A 596 -6.39 37.31 -2.36
C GLU A 596 -5.00 37.39 -1.70
N GLU A 597 -4.18 36.35 -1.81
CA GLU A 597 -2.96 36.21 -0.99
C GLU A 597 -1.69 36.76 -1.65
N LEU A 598 -1.59 36.71 -2.98
CA LEU A 598 -0.40 37.17 -3.70
C LEU A 598 -0.57 38.58 -4.26
N LEU A 599 -1.75 38.90 -4.78
CA LEU A 599 -1.98 40.14 -5.53
C LEU A 599 -2.76 41.20 -4.76
N ASP A 600 -3.41 40.83 -3.65
CA ASP A 600 -4.29 41.73 -2.88
C ASP A 600 -5.39 42.36 -3.77
N ASP A 601 -5.91 41.59 -4.74
CA ASP A 601 -6.97 42.00 -5.68
C ASP A 601 -8.30 41.37 -5.27
N GLN A 602 -8.99 42.03 -4.34
CA GLN A 602 -10.23 41.54 -3.74
C GLN A 602 -11.38 41.41 -4.76
N ASP A 603 -11.43 42.27 -5.77
CA ASP A 603 -12.50 42.23 -6.77
C ASP A 603 -12.35 40.98 -7.67
N LYS A 604 -11.12 40.68 -8.12
CA LYS A 604 -10.84 39.46 -8.86
C LYS A 604 -10.96 38.20 -8.00
N ALA A 605 -10.54 38.25 -6.73
CA ALA A 605 -10.73 37.14 -5.80
C ALA A 605 -12.22 36.79 -5.63
N LYS A 606 -13.08 37.80 -5.46
CA LYS A 606 -14.54 37.62 -5.39
C LYS A 606 -15.13 37.10 -6.70
N ALA A 607 -14.65 37.55 -7.86
CA ALA A 607 -15.09 37.02 -9.14
C ALA A 607 -14.74 35.52 -9.28
N ALA A 608 -13.51 35.14 -8.93
CA ALA A 608 -13.06 33.74 -8.97
C ALA A 608 -13.82 32.86 -7.96
N ALA A 609 -14.15 33.39 -6.78
CA ALA A 609 -15.00 32.71 -5.80
C ALA A 609 -16.41 32.42 -6.34
N ARG A 610 -17.06 33.38 -7.01
CA ARG A 610 -18.37 33.17 -7.65
C ARG A 610 -18.31 32.11 -8.74
N ALA A 611 -17.29 32.17 -9.61
CA ALA A 611 -17.09 31.17 -10.66
C ALA A 611 -16.89 29.77 -10.07
N THR A 612 -16.10 29.64 -9.00
CA THR A 612 -15.87 28.38 -8.28
C THR A 612 -17.17 27.79 -7.74
N ILE A 613 -17.97 28.58 -7.02
CA ILE A 613 -19.26 28.14 -6.47
C ILE A 613 -20.20 27.71 -7.61
N GLN A 614 -20.35 28.54 -8.65
CA GLN A 614 -21.23 28.23 -9.78
C GLN A 614 -20.83 26.92 -10.48
N LEU A 615 -19.54 26.69 -10.69
CA LEU A 615 -19.05 25.45 -11.31
C LEU A 615 -19.32 24.23 -10.41
N ILE A 616 -19.06 24.34 -9.11
CA ILE A 616 -19.36 23.25 -8.15
C ILE A 616 -20.85 22.97 -8.13
N GLU A 617 -21.71 23.98 -7.99
CA GLU A 617 -23.16 23.80 -7.92
C GLU A 617 -23.74 23.18 -9.19
N SER A 618 -23.19 23.53 -10.37
CA SER A 618 -23.64 22.99 -11.65
C SER A 618 -23.42 21.48 -11.80
N ASN A 619 -22.43 20.91 -11.09
CA ASN A 619 -22.08 19.50 -11.21
C ASN A 619 -21.54 18.88 -9.92
N LYS A 620 -22.14 19.23 -8.77
CA LYS A 620 -21.60 18.92 -7.44
C LYS A 620 -21.31 17.43 -7.26
N LYS A 621 -22.25 16.56 -7.66
CA LYS A 621 -22.08 15.10 -7.54
C LYS A 621 -20.84 14.59 -8.29
N THR A 622 -20.56 15.13 -9.47
CA THR A 622 -19.37 14.74 -10.23
C THR A 622 -18.11 15.25 -9.54
N PHE A 623 -18.11 16.47 -9.03
CA PHE A 623 -16.96 17.03 -8.32
C PHE A 623 -16.68 16.37 -6.97
N ASP A 624 -17.71 16.09 -6.17
CA ASP A 624 -17.61 15.31 -4.93
C ASP A 624 -17.00 13.95 -5.24
N ALA A 625 -17.42 13.32 -6.34
CA ALA A 625 -16.84 12.07 -6.77
C ALA A 625 -15.38 12.22 -7.24
N LEU A 626 -15.04 13.30 -7.97
CA LEU A 626 -13.71 13.55 -8.54
C LEU A 626 -12.66 13.92 -7.48
N HIS A 627 -12.97 14.87 -6.60
CA HIS A 627 -12.03 15.47 -5.64
C HIS A 627 -12.26 15.03 -4.20
N GLY A 628 -13.38 14.37 -3.90
CA GLY A 628 -13.80 14.02 -2.55
C GLY A 628 -14.60 15.15 -1.91
N GLU A 629 -15.69 14.79 -1.22
CA GLU A 629 -16.63 15.71 -0.56
C GLU A 629 -15.93 16.72 0.35
N ARG A 630 -14.90 16.30 1.08
CA ARG A 630 -14.13 17.19 1.96
C ARG A 630 -13.47 18.34 1.19
N ILE A 631 -12.82 18.05 0.06
CA ILE A 631 -12.12 19.08 -0.72
C ILE A 631 -13.14 20.05 -1.31
N VAL A 632 -14.25 19.54 -1.86
CA VAL A 632 -15.32 20.37 -2.40
C VAL A 632 -15.93 21.27 -1.32
N THR A 633 -16.12 20.74 -0.11
CA THR A 633 -16.61 21.52 1.03
C THR A 633 -15.61 22.61 1.43
N GLU A 634 -14.32 22.29 1.57
CA GLU A 634 -13.27 23.28 1.87
C GLU A 634 -13.23 24.40 0.82
N MET A 635 -13.35 24.08 -0.48
CA MET A 635 -13.39 25.06 -1.57
C MET A 635 -14.62 25.98 -1.49
N LEU A 636 -15.80 25.42 -1.19
CA LEU A 636 -17.04 26.20 -1.04
C LEU A 636 -16.95 27.15 0.17
N GLU A 637 -16.49 26.65 1.32
CA GLU A 637 -16.32 27.45 2.53
C GLU A 637 -15.34 28.62 2.31
N ASP A 638 -14.21 28.36 1.65
CA ASP A 638 -13.24 29.39 1.34
C ASP A 638 -13.76 30.42 0.33
N ALA A 639 -14.51 29.98 -0.68
CA ALA A 639 -15.14 30.87 -1.66
C ALA A 639 -16.21 31.76 -0.99
N GLU A 640 -17.07 31.20 -0.14
CA GLU A 640 -18.08 31.94 0.62
C GLU A 640 -17.46 32.95 1.59
N LYS A 641 -16.36 32.56 2.25
CA LYS A 641 -15.59 33.46 3.10
C LYS A 641 -15.02 34.64 2.32
N THR A 642 -14.47 34.38 1.13
CA THR A 642 -13.95 35.44 0.24
C THR A 642 -15.04 36.41 -0.20
N LEU A 643 -16.28 35.94 -0.39
CA LEU A 643 -17.42 36.80 -0.74
C LEU A 643 -17.97 37.62 0.44
N SER A 644 -17.76 37.13 1.67
CA SER A 644 -18.26 37.77 2.90
C SER A 644 -17.34 38.87 3.41
N ASN A 645 -16.02 38.73 3.18
CA ASN A 645 -15.02 39.78 3.38
C ASN A 645 -15.18 40.85 2.29
#